data_AF-A0A958UFE1-F1
#
_entry.id   AF-A0A958UFE1-F1
#
_cell.length_a   1.000
_cell.length_b   1.000
_cell.length_c   1.000
_cell.angle_alpha   90.00
_cell.angle_beta   90.00
_cell.angle_gamma   90.00
#
_symmetry.space_group_name_H-M   'P 1'
#
loop_
_entity.id
_entity.type
_entity.pdbx_description
1 polymer ?
#
loop_
_entity_poly.entity_id
_entity_poly.type
_entity_poly.pdbx_seq_one_letter_code
_entity_poly.pdbx_strand_id
1 'polypeptide(L)'
;MSEKDNLQEADGTQEEIKANTENVDANEAKTEEVTEAEIKEETKAEANIENANEGKAEAEATEEVENKTENEVETDAEADSKLSEKSDDPLDEIDASNAEDAEDSDNSERHELTEKDYHAMSMEDLVNELESLVNTRKIQVIREHVDMIRSEFNAKFSELLEEKKEEFLADGGNSIDFRFSNPIKSKFNEVYKTYRSKQKAYYKNLESSLQANLSKRLEIIEEIKGLINVEENINTTYKHFKELQESWRNAGPIPRDKYNNVWNNYHHHVEIFYDFLHLNRDLRDLDFKHNLEQKLKIIERAEELAQDNNSNRAFRELQALHKIWKEELGPVERERREEIWERFSAATKAIHEKRQEHFKELDRAYEKNLEVKLAIIAKIDEVTVDEGNNHSAWQKKIKKVEDLRNQFFNAGKVPIKVNENTWAKFKESVRSFNRKKNAFYKGLKKDQYKNLQKKLELIKIAEANKDSTDFAVTTPLMKKIQSDWKQIGHVPRRESDKIWKQFKSACNAYFDKLHESKNATNKEEIEAFEKKSALIEGMKSITFTNDKKSNLKLIKEHIEAWKAIGHVPYNKRSINKKFNKAIDDLYNQLDISKKETELLKYNSKLTTLSTDQRSLDNEHNFIRKKIDDLKGEINQLENNLQFFSNVEDDNPLVKEVHQNIERHKNDLLIWEEKLKKVKQYY
;
A
#
# COMPACT_ATOMS: atom_id res chain seq x y z
N MET A 1 -21.58 0.54 15.62
CA MET A 1 -20.56 1.05 16.57
C MET A 1 -19.19 0.73 15.98
N SER A 2 -18.29 1.67 15.76
CA SER A 2 -18.31 3.15 15.87
C SER A 2 -17.39 3.66 14.74
N GLU A 3 -17.95 4.34 13.73
CA GLU A 3 -17.92 5.81 13.52
C GLU A 3 -16.63 6.38 12.90
N LYS A 4 -16.84 7.08 11.77
CA LYS A 4 -16.09 8.19 11.15
C LYS A 4 -15.51 7.92 9.74
N ASP A 5 -16.40 7.53 8.83
CA ASP A 5 -16.35 8.01 7.44
C ASP A 5 -17.11 9.35 7.42
N ASN A 6 -16.48 10.44 6.97
CA ASN A 6 -17.12 11.75 6.90
C ASN A 6 -16.46 12.64 5.83
N LEU A 7 -17.11 12.77 4.66
CA LEU A 7 -17.07 13.94 3.76
C LEU A 7 -17.90 13.65 2.50
N GLN A 8 -19.18 14.01 2.56
CA GLN A 8 -20.04 14.28 1.41
C GLN A 8 -20.60 15.69 1.61
N GLU A 9 -20.59 16.49 0.54
CA GLU A 9 -21.53 17.57 0.14
C GLU A 9 -20.82 18.75 -0.52
N ALA A 10 -21.06 18.93 -1.83
CA ALA A 10 -21.11 20.21 -2.56
C ALA A 10 -21.40 19.98 -4.06
N ASP A 11 -22.60 19.50 -4.41
CA ASP A 11 -23.34 20.12 -5.53
C ASP A 11 -23.89 21.45 -4.96
N GLY A 12 -24.09 22.54 -5.68
CA GLY A 12 -24.08 22.79 -7.12
C GLY A 12 -25.10 23.89 -7.41
N THR A 13 -24.73 24.96 -8.11
CA THR A 13 -25.64 26.07 -8.47
C THR A 13 -25.51 26.40 -9.96
N GLN A 14 -26.66 26.60 -10.62
CA GLN A 14 -26.81 26.98 -12.03
C GLN A 14 -27.51 28.35 -12.15
N GLU A 15 -27.71 28.78 -13.40
CA GLU A 15 -28.41 30.00 -13.88
C GLU A 15 -27.56 31.30 -13.83
N GLU A 16 -27.61 32.20 -14.83
CA GLU A 16 -28.21 32.14 -16.18
C GLU A 16 -27.51 33.14 -17.14
N ILE A 17 -27.76 33.02 -18.46
CA ILE A 17 -27.15 33.87 -19.50
C ILE A 17 -28.05 35.08 -19.82
N LYS A 18 -27.49 36.30 -19.89
CA LYS A 18 -28.04 37.42 -20.67
C LYS A 18 -26.94 38.23 -21.37
N ALA A 19 -27.25 38.71 -22.57
CA ALA A 19 -26.36 39.50 -23.43
C ALA A 19 -26.90 40.93 -23.62
N ASN A 20 -25.99 41.90 -23.85
CA ASN A 20 -26.11 42.93 -24.91
C ASN A 20 -24.90 43.90 -24.98
N THR A 21 -24.23 43.88 -26.14
CA THR A 21 -23.83 45.00 -27.06
C THR A 21 -23.30 46.37 -26.60
N GLU A 22 -22.36 46.89 -27.43
CA GLU A 22 -21.93 48.30 -27.69
C GLU A 22 -20.93 48.95 -26.69
N ASN A 23 -19.71 49.47 -27.03
CA ASN A 23 -19.17 50.43 -28.04
C ASN A 23 -18.77 51.78 -27.36
N VAL A 24 -17.69 52.54 -27.66
CA VAL A 24 -16.59 52.53 -28.68
C VAL A 24 -15.29 53.12 -28.03
N ASP A 25 -14.13 53.04 -28.72
CA ASP A 25 -12.92 53.90 -28.63
C ASP A 25 -12.00 53.91 -27.36
N ALA A 26 -10.68 54.19 -27.44
CA ALA A 26 -9.71 54.23 -28.56
C ALA A 26 -8.24 54.29 -28.05
N ASN A 27 -7.29 54.00 -28.97
CA ASN A 27 -5.84 54.33 -28.99
C ASN A 27 -4.90 53.72 -27.92
N GLU A 28 -3.96 52.84 -28.30
CA GLU A 28 -2.59 53.08 -28.84
C GLU A 28 -1.53 53.03 -27.71
N ALA A 29 -0.29 52.53 -27.88
CA ALA A 29 0.32 51.64 -28.86
C ALA A 29 1.72 51.19 -28.34
N LYS A 30 2.34 50.19 -29.02
CA LYS A 30 3.72 49.68 -28.88
C LYS A 30 3.99 48.80 -27.65
N THR A 31 4.20 47.48 -27.75
CA THR A 31 5.23 46.67 -28.47
C THR A 31 6.65 46.78 -27.90
N GLU A 32 7.14 45.69 -27.31
CA GLU A 32 8.57 45.33 -27.31
C GLU A 32 8.70 43.81 -27.51
N GLU A 33 9.46 43.42 -28.53
CA GLU A 33 9.84 42.04 -28.83
C GLU A 33 11.13 41.70 -28.06
N VAL A 34 11.07 40.89 -27.01
CA VAL A 34 12.28 40.28 -26.41
C VAL A 34 12.02 38.85 -25.96
N THR A 35 12.09 37.88 -26.88
CA THR A 35 12.07 36.44 -26.53
C THR A 35 13.02 35.58 -27.39
N GLU A 36 14.28 36.00 -27.58
CA GLU A 36 15.30 35.09 -28.16
C GLU A 36 16.74 35.28 -27.64
N ALA A 37 16.98 36.15 -26.66
CA ALA A 37 18.33 36.44 -26.14
C ALA A 37 18.78 35.52 -24.98
N GLU A 38 17.89 35.16 -24.06
CA GLU A 38 18.29 34.50 -22.78
C GLU A 38 18.68 33.01 -22.93
N ILE A 39 18.28 32.33 -24.01
CA ILE A 39 18.52 30.87 -24.17
C ILE A 39 19.97 30.56 -24.62
N LYS A 40 20.78 31.58 -24.94
CA LYS A 40 22.18 31.41 -25.40
C LYS A 40 23.26 31.63 -24.33
N GLU A 41 22.91 32.06 -23.12
CA GLU A 41 23.88 32.17 -22.02
C GLU A 41 23.96 30.91 -21.14
N GLU A 42 22.86 30.19 -20.92
CA GLU A 42 22.88 28.97 -20.07
C GLU A 42 23.66 27.79 -20.67
N THR A 43 23.90 27.77 -21.99
CA THR A 43 24.66 26.71 -22.67
C THR A 43 26.15 27.01 -22.89
N LYS A 44 26.69 28.10 -22.33
CA LYS A 44 28.13 28.42 -22.36
C LYS A 44 28.83 28.39 -21.01
N ALA A 45 28.10 28.21 -19.91
CA ALA A 45 28.69 28.13 -18.57
C ALA A 45 29.31 26.75 -18.22
N GLU A 46 28.97 25.69 -18.96
CA GLU A 46 29.43 24.31 -18.67
C GLU A 46 30.60 23.82 -19.55
N ALA A 47 31.17 24.68 -20.40
CA ALA A 47 32.20 24.29 -21.38
C ALA A 47 33.47 25.16 -21.32
N ASN A 48 33.85 25.64 -20.13
CA ASN A 48 35.04 26.50 -19.98
C ASN A 48 35.81 26.26 -18.65
N ILE A 49 36.14 24.99 -18.37
CA ILE A 49 37.26 24.60 -17.49
C ILE A 49 38.10 23.55 -18.23
N GLU A 50 38.65 23.94 -19.38
CA GLU A 50 39.77 23.22 -20.03
C GLU A 50 40.38 24.15 -21.11
N ASN A 51 41.72 24.20 -21.17
CA ASN A 51 42.55 24.92 -22.15
C ASN A 51 42.39 26.45 -22.29
N ALA A 52 43.30 27.18 -21.62
CA ALA A 52 43.92 28.39 -22.19
C ALA A 52 45.28 28.65 -21.54
N ASN A 53 46.32 27.93 -21.98
CA ASN A 53 47.71 28.26 -21.68
C ASN A 53 48.47 28.38 -23.01
N GLU A 54 48.69 29.61 -23.51
CA GLU A 54 49.81 29.96 -24.39
C GLU A 54 49.83 31.46 -24.77
N GLY A 55 51.00 32.09 -24.61
CA GLY A 55 51.52 33.08 -25.57
C GLY A 55 51.07 34.56 -25.48
N LYS A 56 51.88 35.38 -24.80
CA LYS A 56 52.86 36.26 -25.50
C LYS A 56 53.82 36.99 -24.55
N ALA A 57 55.00 37.30 -25.07
CA ALA A 57 56.09 38.02 -24.40
C ALA A 57 56.40 39.35 -25.10
N GLU A 58 56.86 40.32 -24.32
CA GLU A 58 57.83 41.41 -24.63
C GLU A 58 57.98 42.22 -23.32
N ALA A 59 59.10 42.20 -22.59
CA ALA A 59 60.48 42.63 -22.89
C ALA A 59 60.76 44.10 -22.50
N GLU A 60 61.43 44.30 -21.35
CA GLU A 60 62.41 45.38 -21.18
C GLU A 60 63.40 44.98 -20.05
N ALA A 61 64.66 45.40 -20.17
CA ALA A 61 65.76 44.91 -19.34
C ALA A 61 66.85 45.97 -19.09
N THR A 62 67.44 45.94 -17.89
CA THR A 62 68.81 46.37 -17.50
C THR A 62 69.04 45.85 -16.07
N GLU A 63 69.99 44.91 -15.86
CA GLU A 63 71.39 45.14 -15.43
C GLU A 63 71.53 45.70 -14.00
N GLU A 64 72.42 45.25 -13.10
CA GLU A 64 73.35 44.10 -12.98
C GLU A 64 73.92 44.16 -11.51
N VAL A 65 74.26 43.12 -10.73
CA VAL A 65 75.58 42.42 -10.61
C VAL A 65 75.59 41.52 -9.34
N GLU A 66 75.89 40.22 -9.50
CA GLU A 66 76.64 39.25 -8.61
C GLU A 66 76.33 39.03 -7.09
N ASN A 67 76.54 37.84 -6.45
CA ASN A 67 77.13 36.55 -6.89
C ASN A 67 76.75 35.33 -5.99
N LYS A 68 76.58 34.14 -6.61
CA LYS A 68 76.92 32.75 -6.14
C LYS A 68 76.23 32.15 -4.88
N THR A 69 75.90 30.84 -4.80
CA THR A 69 76.30 29.64 -5.60
C THR A 69 75.26 28.50 -5.49
N GLU A 70 75.01 27.76 -6.58
CA GLU A 70 74.80 26.26 -6.72
C GLU A 70 73.88 25.48 -5.74
N ASN A 71 73.04 24.50 -6.13
CA ASN A 71 72.93 23.68 -7.36
C ASN A 71 71.47 23.21 -7.64
N GLU A 72 71.21 22.80 -8.89
CA GLU A 72 69.95 22.25 -9.44
C GLU A 72 69.70 20.77 -9.07
N VAL A 73 68.43 20.30 -9.11
CA VAL A 73 67.95 19.17 -9.95
C VAL A 73 66.45 19.38 -10.25
N GLU A 74 66.05 18.91 -11.44
CA GLU A 74 64.75 19.08 -12.12
C GLU A 74 63.51 18.57 -11.37
N THR A 75 62.37 19.20 -11.68
CA THR A 75 61.02 18.67 -11.46
C THR A 75 60.68 17.64 -12.53
N ASP A 76 60.19 16.47 -12.13
CA ASP A 76 59.39 15.60 -13.00
C ASP A 76 57.98 15.46 -12.42
N ALA A 77 56.96 15.48 -13.27
CA ALA A 77 55.59 15.73 -12.87
C ALA A 77 54.70 14.48 -13.05
N GLU A 78 54.47 13.76 -11.96
CA GLU A 78 53.43 12.72 -11.87
C GLU A 78 52.73 12.73 -10.49
N ALA A 79 51.55 12.13 -10.43
CA ALA A 79 50.68 11.92 -9.26
C ALA A 79 49.86 13.13 -8.75
N ASP A 80 48.83 13.48 -9.52
CA ASP A 80 47.49 13.67 -8.91
C ASP A 80 47.07 12.36 -8.20
N SER A 81 46.20 12.44 -7.18
CA SER A 81 45.73 11.34 -6.31
C SER A 81 46.58 10.90 -5.09
N LYS A 82 47.14 11.84 -4.31
CA LYS A 82 47.31 11.59 -2.85
C LYS A 82 46.12 12.16 -2.05
N LEU A 83 45.19 11.27 -1.67
CA LEU A 83 44.48 11.47 -0.40
C LEU A 83 45.52 11.68 0.70
N SER A 84 45.22 12.53 1.68
CA SER A 84 46.07 12.65 2.84
C SER A 84 46.26 11.28 3.50
N GLU A 85 47.51 10.84 3.59
CA GLU A 85 47.91 9.80 4.51
C GLU A 85 47.55 10.34 5.91
N LYS A 86 46.44 9.85 6.49
CA LYS A 86 46.19 10.03 7.91
C LYS A 86 47.35 9.39 8.65
N SER A 87 48.08 10.17 9.43
CA SER A 87 48.89 9.61 10.50
C SER A 87 47.96 8.82 11.42
N ASP A 88 48.26 7.53 11.62
CA ASP A 88 47.53 6.63 12.52
C ASP A 88 47.82 6.95 14.02
N ASP A 89 48.25 8.17 14.34
CA ASP A 89 48.49 8.63 15.70
C ASP A 89 47.18 9.16 16.32
N PRO A 90 46.68 8.58 17.43
CA PRO A 90 45.52 9.10 18.16
C PRO A 90 45.62 10.59 18.53
N LEU A 91 46.84 11.12 18.69
CA LEU A 91 47.07 12.51 19.04
C LEU A 91 46.76 13.45 17.87
N ASP A 92 47.19 13.10 16.66
CA ASP A 92 46.89 13.86 15.44
C ASP A 92 45.39 13.84 15.10
N GLU A 93 44.67 12.74 15.36
CA GLU A 93 43.20 12.73 15.20
C GLU A 93 42.51 13.68 16.19
N ILE A 94 42.94 13.71 17.44
CA ILE A 94 42.39 14.63 18.45
C ILE A 94 42.70 16.09 18.11
N ASP A 95 43.93 16.38 17.67
CA ASP A 95 44.34 17.72 17.28
C ASP A 95 43.58 18.21 16.02
N ALA A 96 43.44 17.34 15.02
CA ALA A 96 42.62 17.61 13.84
C ALA A 96 41.13 17.81 14.20
N SER A 97 40.60 17.04 15.15
CA SER A 97 39.21 17.16 15.63
C SER A 97 39.00 18.41 16.50
N ASN A 98 40.01 18.84 17.25
CA ASN A 98 39.97 20.07 18.05
C ASN A 98 40.08 21.32 17.16
N ALA A 99 40.88 21.27 16.10
CA ALA A 99 40.92 22.33 15.09
C ALA A 99 39.59 22.44 14.31
N GLU A 100 38.94 21.30 14.00
CA GLU A 100 37.63 21.26 13.36
C GLU A 100 36.51 21.82 14.26
N ASP A 101 36.47 21.42 15.54
CA ASP A 101 35.48 21.93 16.53
C ASP A 101 35.69 23.42 16.87
N ALA A 102 36.92 23.92 16.73
CA ALA A 102 37.23 25.33 16.87
C ALA A 102 36.71 26.19 15.69
N GLU A 103 36.66 25.65 14.47
CA GLU A 103 36.10 26.33 13.29
C GLU A 103 34.55 26.28 13.25
N ASP A 104 33.92 25.22 13.77
CA ASP A 104 32.46 25.00 13.73
C ASP A 104 31.87 24.73 15.13
N SER A 105 31.93 25.75 16.00
CA SER A 105 31.40 25.68 17.37
C SER A 105 29.89 25.43 17.47
N ASP A 106 29.14 25.55 16.36
CA ASP A 106 27.69 25.33 16.30
C ASP A 106 27.32 23.86 15.98
N ASN A 107 28.29 22.95 15.89
CA ASN A 107 28.09 21.53 15.56
C ASN A 107 27.06 20.84 16.49
N SER A 108 27.04 21.20 17.78
CA SER A 108 26.06 20.66 18.76
C SER A 108 24.61 21.09 18.48
N GLU A 109 24.38 22.32 17.98
CA GLU A 109 23.04 22.84 17.68
C GLU A 109 22.38 22.14 16.48
N ARG A 110 23.19 21.52 15.60
CA ARG A 110 22.70 20.76 14.43
C ARG A 110 21.76 19.61 14.79
N HIS A 111 21.92 19.04 15.98
CA HIS A 111 21.09 17.93 16.46
C HIS A 111 19.80 18.36 17.20
N GLU A 112 19.56 19.66 17.39
CA GLU A 112 18.33 20.15 18.05
C GLU A 112 17.15 20.38 17.09
N LEU A 113 17.39 20.37 15.78
CA LEU A 113 16.32 20.49 14.79
C LEU A 113 15.58 19.16 14.67
N THR A 114 14.28 19.18 14.94
CA THR A 114 13.42 18.02 14.72
C THR A 114 13.28 17.74 13.22
N GLU A 115 13.70 16.56 12.79
CA GLU A 115 13.44 16.05 11.44
C GLU A 115 11.92 16.02 11.19
N LYS A 116 11.42 16.94 10.35
CA LYS A 116 10.03 16.91 9.84
C LYS A 116 9.97 16.02 8.60
N ASP A 117 8.82 15.37 8.39
CA ASP A 117 8.58 14.58 7.17
C ASP A 117 8.29 15.50 5.97
N TYR A 118 9.36 15.96 5.31
CA TYR A 118 9.31 16.76 4.09
C TYR A 118 8.69 16.01 2.89
N HIS A 119 8.66 14.67 2.92
CA HIS A 119 7.99 13.89 1.88
C HIS A 119 6.47 14.06 1.95
N ALA A 120 5.90 14.16 3.16
CA ALA A 120 4.45 14.32 3.36
C ALA A 120 3.92 15.74 3.08
N MET A 121 4.78 16.77 3.15
CA MET A 121 4.40 18.18 2.96
C MET A 121 4.03 18.53 1.51
N SER A 122 3.11 19.49 1.31
CA SER A 122 2.83 20.02 -0.04
C SER A 122 3.98 20.89 -0.56
N MET A 123 4.00 21.19 -1.87
CA MET A 123 4.99 22.12 -2.43
C MET A 123 4.91 23.52 -1.81
N GLU A 124 3.74 23.94 -1.33
CA GLU A 124 3.54 25.25 -0.72
C GLU A 124 4.00 25.25 0.75
N ASP A 125 3.73 24.18 1.49
CA ASP A 125 4.25 23.96 2.85
C ASP A 125 5.78 23.89 2.87
N LEU A 126 6.39 23.23 1.88
CA LEU A 126 7.85 23.15 1.73
C LEU A 126 8.49 24.55 1.55
N VAL A 127 7.83 25.45 0.81
CA VAL A 127 8.31 26.84 0.65
C VAL A 127 8.16 27.63 1.95
N ASN A 128 7.00 27.53 2.62
CA ASN A 128 6.74 28.22 3.88
C ASN A 128 7.71 27.76 5.00
N GLU A 129 8.01 26.46 5.06
CA GLU A 129 8.96 25.88 6.01
C GLU A 129 10.40 26.30 5.69
N LEU A 130 10.79 26.34 4.40
CA LEU A 130 12.09 26.89 3.99
C LEU A 130 12.24 28.36 4.41
N GLU A 131 11.22 29.18 4.18
CA GLU A 131 11.22 30.60 4.55
C GLU A 131 11.33 30.78 6.08
N SER A 132 10.58 29.98 6.84
CA SER A 132 10.65 29.93 8.30
C SER A 132 12.06 29.58 8.79
N LEU A 133 12.68 28.52 8.25
CA LEU A 133 14.03 28.09 8.61
C LEU A 133 15.08 29.17 8.29
N VAL A 134 15.01 29.77 7.10
CA VAL A 134 15.94 30.81 6.62
C VAL A 134 15.84 32.11 7.43
N ASN A 135 14.70 32.37 8.07
CA ASN A 135 14.46 33.58 8.87
C ASN A 135 14.63 33.38 10.39
N THR A 136 14.38 32.19 10.93
CA THR A 136 14.36 31.94 12.39
C THR A 136 15.62 31.25 12.95
N ARG A 137 16.45 30.62 12.12
CA ARG A 137 17.59 29.79 12.56
C ARG A 137 18.91 30.24 11.95
N LYS A 138 20.02 29.86 12.61
CA LYS A 138 21.39 30.02 12.09
C LYS A 138 21.57 29.22 10.79
N ILE A 139 22.32 29.77 9.85
CA ILE A 139 22.49 29.21 8.49
C ILE A 139 23.28 27.89 8.51
N GLN A 140 24.20 27.76 9.46
CA GLN A 140 25.04 26.59 9.75
C GLN A 140 24.18 25.34 10.02
N VAL A 141 23.11 25.53 10.79
CA VAL A 141 22.27 24.46 11.36
C VAL A 141 21.25 23.94 10.35
N ILE A 142 20.70 24.82 9.52
CA ILE A 142 19.60 24.48 8.60
C ILE A 142 20.03 23.82 7.28
N ARG A 143 21.33 23.67 7.00
CA ARG A 143 21.84 23.20 5.69
C ARG A 143 21.19 21.88 5.24
N GLU A 144 21.16 20.86 6.10
CA GLU A 144 20.61 19.55 5.76
C GLU A 144 19.09 19.63 5.47
N HIS A 145 18.36 20.41 6.27
CA HIS A 145 16.93 20.66 6.06
C HIS A 145 16.67 21.40 4.75
N VAL A 146 17.49 22.40 4.42
CA VAL A 146 17.40 23.15 3.15
C VAL A 146 17.69 22.23 1.95
N ASP A 147 18.69 21.35 2.04
CA ASP A 147 19.02 20.39 0.98
C ASP A 147 17.91 19.33 0.81
N MET A 148 17.33 18.81 1.90
CA MET A 148 16.17 17.91 1.87
C MET A 148 14.94 18.59 1.25
N ILE A 149 14.57 19.78 1.71
CA ILE A 149 13.44 20.56 1.16
C ILE A 149 13.68 20.86 -0.33
N ARG A 150 14.90 21.23 -0.73
CA ARG A 150 15.25 21.47 -2.14
C ARG A 150 15.10 20.21 -2.99
N SER A 151 15.54 19.05 -2.49
CA SER A 151 15.39 17.76 -3.17
C SER A 151 13.93 17.40 -3.38
N GLU A 152 13.12 17.43 -2.31
CA GLU A 152 11.70 17.08 -2.36
C GLU A 152 10.87 18.05 -3.20
N PHE A 153 11.15 19.34 -3.07
CA PHE A 153 10.49 20.37 -3.86
C PHE A 153 10.80 20.23 -5.36
N ASN A 154 12.07 19.99 -5.72
CA ASN A 154 12.43 19.76 -7.12
C ASN A 154 11.84 18.45 -7.65
N ALA A 155 11.80 17.37 -6.87
CA ALA A 155 11.19 16.10 -7.29
C ALA A 155 9.69 16.26 -7.59
N LYS A 156 8.93 16.89 -6.67
CA LYS A 156 7.49 17.16 -6.83
C LYS A 156 7.21 18.14 -7.98
N PHE A 157 8.09 19.13 -8.18
CA PHE A 157 7.99 20.06 -9.29
C PHE A 157 8.28 19.39 -10.64
N SER A 158 9.27 18.47 -10.71
CA SER A 158 9.56 17.68 -11.91
C SER A 158 8.41 16.74 -12.26
N GLU A 159 7.79 16.06 -11.29
CA GLU A 159 6.60 15.21 -11.51
C GLU A 159 5.42 16.03 -12.04
N LEU A 160 5.14 17.21 -11.48
CA LEU A 160 4.10 18.11 -11.97
C LEU A 160 4.42 18.66 -13.37
N LEU A 161 5.68 18.98 -13.66
CA LEU A 161 6.11 19.44 -14.98
C LEU A 161 5.97 18.33 -16.02
N GLU A 162 6.29 17.08 -15.67
CA GLU A 162 6.10 15.90 -16.51
C GLU A 162 4.61 15.63 -16.78
N GLU A 163 3.75 15.66 -15.74
CA GLU A 163 2.29 15.55 -15.89
C GLU A 163 1.72 16.64 -16.82
N LYS A 164 2.11 17.91 -16.62
CA LYS A 164 1.65 19.02 -17.47
C LYS A 164 2.18 18.94 -18.89
N LYS A 165 3.37 18.36 -19.09
CA LYS A 165 3.93 18.10 -20.42
C LYS A 165 3.21 16.92 -21.10
N GLU A 166 2.86 15.86 -20.38
CA GLU A 166 2.06 14.75 -20.90
C GLU A 166 0.64 15.21 -21.30
N GLU A 167 -0.02 16.04 -20.48
CA GLU A 167 -1.30 16.67 -20.82
C GLU A 167 -1.18 17.51 -22.11
N PHE A 168 -0.19 18.40 -22.19
CA PHE A 168 0.02 19.26 -23.36
C PHE A 168 0.30 18.48 -24.65
N LEU A 169 1.05 17.37 -24.56
CA LEU A 169 1.27 16.46 -25.69
C LEU A 169 0.00 15.66 -26.06
N ALA A 170 -0.83 15.30 -25.08
CA ALA A 170 -2.11 14.61 -25.30
C ALA A 170 -3.15 15.51 -25.98
N ASP A 171 -3.15 16.81 -25.67
CA ASP A 171 -3.97 17.84 -26.34
C ASP A 171 -3.43 18.25 -27.73
N GLY A 172 -2.31 17.64 -28.18
CA GLY A 172 -1.75 17.83 -29.52
C GLY A 172 -0.72 18.95 -29.66
N GLY A 173 -0.24 19.51 -28.55
CA GLY A 173 0.86 20.47 -28.53
C GLY A 173 2.21 19.86 -28.94
N ASN A 174 3.11 20.67 -29.47
CA ASN A 174 4.47 20.25 -29.85
C ASN A 174 5.45 20.47 -28.69
N SER A 175 6.34 19.52 -28.40
CA SER A 175 7.22 19.55 -27.22
C SER A 175 8.14 20.77 -27.10
N ILE A 176 8.35 21.50 -28.20
CA ILE A 176 9.18 22.71 -28.27
C ILE A 176 8.42 23.95 -27.73
N ASP A 177 7.09 23.97 -27.83
CA ASP A 177 6.25 25.12 -27.47
C ASP A 177 5.78 25.08 -26.00
N PHE A 178 6.14 24.04 -25.25
CA PHE A 178 5.73 23.87 -23.86
C PHE A 178 6.45 24.87 -22.93
N ARG A 179 5.69 25.83 -22.38
CA ARG A 179 6.15 26.74 -21.32
C ARG A 179 5.25 26.58 -20.10
N PHE A 180 5.85 26.27 -18.95
CA PHE A 180 5.14 26.15 -17.68
C PHE A 180 5.84 26.98 -16.59
N SER A 181 5.12 27.96 -16.05
CA SER A 181 5.56 28.76 -14.90
C SER A 181 4.62 28.53 -13.71
N ASN A 182 5.19 28.42 -12.52
CA ASN A 182 4.44 28.22 -11.28
C ASN A 182 4.85 29.29 -10.26
N PRO A 183 3.91 30.09 -9.72
CA PRO A 183 4.21 31.09 -8.68
C PRO A 183 4.96 30.53 -7.47
N ILE A 184 4.68 29.29 -7.07
CA ILE A 184 5.34 28.60 -5.96
C ILE A 184 6.83 28.38 -6.27
N LYS A 185 7.19 28.09 -7.54
CA LYS A 185 8.58 27.94 -7.98
C LYS A 185 9.34 29.29 -7.92
N SER A 186 8.68 30.42 -8.21
CA SER A 186 9.29 31.75 -8.04
C SER A 186 9.59 32.03 -6.57
N LYS A 187 8.61 31.87 -5.68
CA LYS A 187 8.77 32.02 -4.23
C LYS A 187 9.90 31.14 -3.68
N PHE A 188 9.93 29.87 -4.06
CA PHE A 188 11.01 28.95 -3.70
C PHE A 188 12.39 29.50 -4.11
N ASN A 189 12.53 29.94 -5.36
CA ASN A 189 13.78 30.46 -5.90
C ASN A 189 14.23 31.75 -5.17
N GLU A 190 13.30 32.63 -4.81
CA GLU A 190 13.58 33.84 -4.03
C GLU A 190 14.09 33.52 -2.62
N VAL A 191 13.40 32.64 -1.88
CA VAL A 191 13.82 32.20 -0.55
C VAL A 191 15.15 31.43 -0.60
N TYR A 192 15.35 30.60 -1.63
CA TYR A 192 16.62 29.91 -1.82
C TYR A 192 17.77 30.87 -2.18
N LYS A 193 17.49 31.96 -2.91
CA LYS A 193 18.46 33.03 -3.19
C LYS A 193 18.85 33.80 -1.92
N THR A 194 17.91 34.08 -1.01
CA THR A 194 18.23 34.72 0.28
C THR A 194 18.99 33.77 1.22
N TYR A 195 18.69 32.46 1.21
CA TYR A 195 19.53 31.46 1.87
C TYR A 195 20.96 31.49 1.34
N ARG A 196 21.14 31.40 0.02
CA ARG A 196 22.46 31.34 -0.63
C ARG A 196 23.29 32.62 -0.40
N SER A 197 22.65 33.79 -0.34
CA SER A 197 23.35 35.04 -0.02
C SER A 197 23.76 35.13 1.45
N LYS A 198 22.87 34.76 2.39
CA LYS A 198 23.20 34.64 3.83
C LYS A 198 24.35 33.65 4.06
N GLN A 199 24.31 32.49 3.39
CA GLN A 199 25.35 31.46 3.44
C GLN A 199 26.71 31.97 2.94
N LYS A 200 26.74 32.63 1.78
CA LYS A 200 27.97 33.23 1.23
C LYS A 200 28.54 34.31 2.15
N ALA A 201 27.68 35.14 2.76
CA ALA A 201 28.10 36.16 3.71
C ALA A 201 28.68 35.54 5.00
N TYR A 202 28.05 34.48 5.53
CA TYR A 202 28.54 33.76 6.71
C TYR A 202 29.95 33.20 6.50
N TYR A 203 30.17 32.39 5.45
CA TYR A 203 31.49 31.78 5.21
C TYR A 203 32.57 32.84 4.95
N LYS A 204 32.26 33.91 4.22
CA LYS A 204 33.20 35.03 4.02
C LYS A 204 33.59 35.70 5.35
N ASN A 205 32.63 35.90 6.25
CA ASN A 205 32.90 36.50 7.55
C ASN A 205 33.75 35.56 8.42
N LEU A 206 33.45 34.25 8.41
CA LEU A 206 34.22 33.21 9.10
C LEU A 206 35.68 33.15 8.61
N GLU A 207 35.88 33.09 7.29
CA GLU A 207 37.21 33.13 6.68
C GLU A 207 38.00 34.38 7.12
N SER A 208 37.36 35.55 7.12
CA SER A 208 37.99 36.79 7.56
C SER A 208 38.32 36.82 9.06
N SER A 209 37.51 36.22 9.93
CA SER A 209 37.77 36.19 11.37
C SER A 209 38.86 35.17 11.72
N LEU A 210 38.85 34.00 11.09
CA LEU A 210 39.92 33.00 11.20
C LEU A 210 41.28 33.60 10.77
N GLN A 211 41.33 34.31 9.64
CA GLN A 211 42.56 34.95 9.15
C GLN A 211 43.01 36.12 10.05
N ALA A 212 42.08 36.89 10.64
CA ALA A 212 42.42 37.95 11.60
C ALA A 212 42.97 37.36 12.92
N ASN A 213 42.37 36.29 13.44
CA ASN A 213 42.87 35.56 14.60
C ASN A 213 44.24 34.94 14.34
N LEU A 214 44.49 34.45 13.12
CA LEU A 214 45.79 33.93 12.70
C LEU A 214 46.87 35.02 12.75
N SER A 215 46.59 36.21 12.21
CA SER A 215 47.49 37.37 12.31
C SER A 215 47.82 37.67 13.77
N LYS A 216 46.79 37.80 14.62
CA LYS A 216 46.94 38.06 16.05
C LYS A 216 47.76 36.98 16.77
N ARG A 217 47.56 35.69 16.46
CA ARG A 217 48.37 34.60 17.05
C ARG A 217 49.83 34.68 16.59
N LEU A 218 50.11 35.03 15.34
CA LEU A 218 51.48 35.23 14.83
C LEU A 218 52.14 36.47 15.46
N GLU A 219 51.41 37.58 15.61
CA GLU A 219 51.87 38.80 16.29
C GLU A 219 52.29 38.51 17.75
N ILE A 220 51.45 37.81 18.52
CA ILE A 220 51.78 37.37 19.89
C ILE A 220 53.07 36.54 19.94
N ILE A 221 53.30 35.68 18.94
CA ILE A 221 54.51 34.85 18.87
C ILE A 221 55.76 35.71 18.61
N GLU A 222 55.69 36.71 17.73
CA GLU A 222 56.79 37.67 17.51
C GLU A 222 57.03 38.56 18.75
N GLU A 223 55.98 38.96 19.46
CA GLU A 223 56.12 39.71 20.73
C GLU A 223 56.82 38.86 21.81
N ILE A 224 56.48 37.57 21.95
CA ILE A 224 57.18 36.64 22.86
C ILE A 224 58.66 36.48 22.47
N LYS A 225 58.98 36.41 21.16
CA LYS A 225 60.39 36.43 20.70
C LYS A 225 61.09 37.73 21.09
N GLY A 226 60.40 38.86 20.96
CA GLY A 226 60.90 40.18 21.33
C GLY A 226 61.31 40.29 22.80
N LEU A 227 60.51 39.73 23.72
CA LEU A 227 60.73 39.81 25.18
C LEU A 227 62.11 39.30 25.65
N ILE A 228 62.74 38.39 24.89
CA ILE A 228 64.06 37.82 25.22
C ILE A 228 65.19 38.85 25.02
N ASN A 229 64.98 39.85 24.17
CA ASN A 229 65.98 40.85 23.78
C ASN A 229 65.83 42.20 24.51
N VAL A 230 64.92 42.32 25.49
CA VAL A 230 64.65 43.58 26.19
C VAL A 230 65.42 43.65 27.51
N GLU A 231 66.24 44.69 27.69
CA GLU A 231 66.97 44.99 28.93
C GLU A 231 66.05 45.62 30.01
N GLU A 232 64.95 44.93 30.33
CA GLU A 232 63.97 45.34 31.34
C GLU A 232 64.08 44.53 32.65
N ASN A 233 63.30 44.93 33.67
CA ASN A 233 63.21 44.18 34.92
C ASN A 233 62.51 42.83 34.67
N ILE A 234 63.07 41.73 35.16
CA ILE A 234 62.52 40.38 34.95
C ILE A 234 61.04 40.27 35.40
N ASN A 235 60.61 41.04 36.41
CA ASN A 235 59.22 41.04 36.85
C ASN A 235 58.26 41.76 35.87
N THR A 236 58.74 42.76 35.10
CA THR A 236 57.93 43.43 34.07
C THR A 236 57.84 42.58 32.81
N THR A 237 58.96 42.00 32.35
CA THR A 237 58.97 41.08 31.20
C THR A 237 58.13 39.82 31.48
N TYR A 238 58.16 39.27 32.70
CA TYR A 238 57.29 38.17 33.11
C TYR A 238 55.80 38.54 33.16
N LYS A 239 55.45 39.73 33.65
CA LYS A 239 54.05 40.21 33.61
C LYS A 239 53.56 40.36 32.18
N HIS A 240 54.36 40.97 31.32
CA HIS A 240 54.04 41.15 29.90
C HIS A 240 53.88 39.80 29.20
N PHE A 241 54.77 38.83 29.47
CA PHE A 241 54.61 37.45 28.99
C PHE A 241 53.28 36.81 29.43
N LYS A 242 52.86 36.98 30.70
CA LYS A 242 51.54 36.47 31.14
C LYS A 242 50.37 37.16 30.45
N GLU A 243 50.47 38.46 30.16
CA GLU A 243 49.48 39.20 29.37
C GLU A 243 49.42 38.70 27.90
N LEU A 244 50.55 38.29 27.33
CA LEU A 244 50.61 37.62 26.02
C LEU A 244 50.03 36.19 26.08
N GLN A 245 50.28 35.43 27.14
CA GLN A 245 49.65 34.12 27.34
C GLN A 245 48.11 34.23 27.51
N GLU A 246 47.63 35.26 28.20
CA GLU A 246 46.19 35.56 28.31
C GLU A 246 45.62 36.01 26.96
N SER A 247 46.34 36.85 26.23
CA SER A 247 45.96 37.30 24.88
C SER A 247 45.92 36.15 23.86
N TRP A 248 46.76 35.11 24.04
CA TRP A 248 46.74 33.88 23.26
C TRP A 248 45.52 33.01 23.58
N ARG A 249 45.20 32.81 24.87
CA ARG A 249 43.96 32.10 25.28
C ARG A 249 42.70 32.79 24.77
N ASN A 250 42.71 34.12 24.77
CA ASN A 250 41.64 34.97 24.27
C ASN A 250 41.72 35.21 22.75
N ALA A 251 42.69 34.64 22.03
CA ALA A 251 42.72 34.67 20.58
C ALA A 251 41.79 33.60 20.02
N GLY A 252 40.84 34.01 19.17
CA GLY A 252 39.84 33.12 18.60
C GLY A 252 40.41 32.00 17.72
N PRO A 253 39.54 31.17 17.13
CA PRO A 253 39.94 30.07 16.28
C PRO A 253 40.73 30.55 15.05
N ILE A 254 41.61 29.69 14.54
CA ILE A 254 42.46 29.94 13.38
C ILE A 254 42.30 28.83 12.35
N PRO A 255 42.69 29.04 11.08
CA PRO A 255 42.56 28.03 10.04
C PRO A 255 43.22 26.69 10.43
N ARG A 256 42.46 25.60 10.27
CA ARG A 256 42.84 24.22 10.65
C ARG A 256 44.16 23.77 10.06
N ASP A 257 44.46 24.14 8.82
CA ASP A 257 45.72 23.85 8.13
C ASP A 257 46.95 24.43 8.84
N LYS A 258 46.77 25.51 9.60
CA LYS A 258 47.84 26.24 10.29
C LYS A 258 47.87 25.99 11.80
N TYR A 259 46.84 25.39 12.39
CA TYR A 259 46.71 25.21 13.84
C TYR A 259 47.95 24.57 14.48
N ASN A 260 48.37 23.39 14.01
CA ASN A 260 49.52 22.66 14.55
C ASN A 260 50.83 23.44 14.40
N ASN A 261 51.07 24.08 13.25
CA ASN A 261 52.29 24.84 12.98
C ASN A 261 52.39 26.08 13.88
N VAL A 262 51.29 26.83 14.01
CA VAL A 262 51.20 28.04 14.85
C VAL A 262 51.32 27.68 16.33
N TRP A 263 50.71 26.59 16.78
CA TRP A 263 50.85 26.09 18.15
C TRP A 263 52.27 25.61 18.46
N ASN A 264 52.90 24.83 17.58
CA ASN A 264 54.28 24.37 17.74
C ASN A 264 55.27 25.56 17.85
N ASN A 265 55.09 26.60 17.02
CA ASN A 265 55.93 27.78 17.05
C ASN A 265 55.76 28.58 18.36
N TYR A 266 54.51 28.79 18.79
CA TYR A 266 54.20 29.39 20.10
C TYR A 266 54.82 28.59 21.26
N HIS A 267 54.63 27.26 21.27
CA HIS A 267 55.17 26.40 22.32
C HIS A 267 56.70 26.51 22.40
N HIS A 268 57.39 26.43 21.27
CA HIS A 268 58.84 26.59 21.19
C HIS A 268 59.34 27.92 21.79
N HIS A 269 58.70 29.04 21.46
CA HIS A 269 59.11 30.35 22.00
C HIS A 269 58.70 30.55 23.47
N VAL A 270 57.61 29.92 23.92
CA VAL A 270 57.28 29.80 25.35
C VAL A 270 58.37 29.01 26.09
N GLU A 271 58.86 27.89 25.55
CA GLU A 271 59.95 27.13 26.18
C GLU A 271 61.25 27.95 26.28
N ILE A 272 61.64 28.66 25.22
CA ILE A 272 62.80 29.55 25.21
C ILE A 272 62.65 30.66 26.27
N PHE A 273 61.45 31.23 26.43
CA PHE A 273 61.20 32.23 27.47
C PHE A 273 61.35 31.65 28.88
N TYR A 274 60.86 30.43 29.14
CA TYR A 274 61.06 29.76 30.43
C TYR A 274 62.54 29.40 30.68
N ASP A 275 63.30 29.01 29.65
CA ASP A 275 64.74 28.80 29.76
C ASP A 275 65.49 30.14 30.01
N PHE A 276 65.05 31.26 29.41
CA PHE A 276 65.55 32.62 29.69
C PHE A 276 65.23 33.09 31.12
N LEU A 277 64.09 32.69 31.69
CA LEU A 277 63.68 33.03 33.06
C LEU A 277 64.58 32.42 34.17
N HIS A 278 65.59 31.61 33.81
CA HIS A 278 66.56 30.99 34.72
C HIS A 278 67.25 31.93 35.73
N LEU A 279 67.24 33.24 35.49
CA LEU A 279 67.79 34.27 36.38
C LEU A 279 66.97 34.48 37.66
N ASN A 280 65.67 34.13 37.67
CA ASN A 280 64.79 34.17 38.85
C ASN A 280 64.21 32.77 39.13
N ARG A 281 65.04 31.91 39.72
CA ARG A 281 64.76 30.47 39.91
C ARG A 281 63.42 30.18 40.61
N ASP A 282 63.10 30.92 41.67
CA ASP A 282 61.97 30.62 42.56
C ASP A 282 60.58 30.78 41.88
N LEU A 283 60.45 31.73 40.95
CA LEU A 283 59.20 31.95 40.18
C LEU A 283 58.97 30.82 39.17
N ARG A 284 60.03 30.42 38.45
CA ARG A 284 59.99 29.34 37.47
C ARG A 284 59.67 27.99 38.13
N ASP A 285 60.31 27.69 39.25
CA ASP A 285 60.13 26.41 39.95
C ASP A 285 58.71 26.31 40.57
N LEU A 286 58.09 27.43 40.97
CA LEU A 286 56.69 27.49 41.40
C LEU A 286 55.74 27.22 40.21
N ASP A 287 55.93 27.88 39.07
CA ASP A 287 55.14 27.66 37.85
C ASP A 287 55.27 26.20 37.36
N PHE A 288 56.47 25.62 37.39
CA PHE A 288 56.70 24.21 37.05
C PHE A 288 55.95 23.26 37.99
N LYS A 289 55.95 23.54 39.30
CA LYS A 289 55.18 22.77 40.28
C LYS A 289 53.67 22.89 40.04
N HIS A 290 53.17 24.07 39.70
CA HIS A 290 51.75 24.27 39.36
C HIS A 290 51.36 23.53 38.08
N ASN A 291 52.13 23.71 36.99
CA ASN A 291 51.91 23.01 35.73
C ASN A 291 51.94 21.49 35.92
N LEU A 292 52.85 20.98 36.75
CA LEU A 292 52.92 19.57 37.10
C LEU A 292 51.64 19.07 37.78
N GLU A 293 51.17 19.77 38.82
CA GLU A 293 49.97 19.40 39.56
C GLU A 293 48.73 19.39 38.65
N GLN A 294 48.60 20.35 37.74
CA GLN A 294 47.50 20.38 36.78
C GLN A 294 47.63 19.30 35.70
N LYS A 295 48.83 19.02 35.17
CA LYS A 295 49.04 17.93 34.20
C LYS A 295 48.75 16.56 34.82
N LEU A 296 49.11 16.35 36.09
CA LEU A 296 48.75 15.12 36.82
C LEU A 296 47.23 14.98 36.97
N LYS A 297 46.49 16.03 37.34
CA LYS A 297 45.02 16.01 37.39
C LYS A 297 44.38 15.71 36.02
N ILE A 298 44.96 16.23 34.94
CA ILE A 298 44.51 15.92 33.58
C ILE A 298 44.75 14.44 33.24
N ILE A 299 45.90 13.88 33.61
CA ILE A 299 46.23 12.45 33.42
C ILE A 299 45.26 11.58 34.24
N GLU A 300 45.09 11.85 35.54
CA GLU A 300 44.16 11.12 36.40
C GLU A 300 42.73 11.13 35.83
N ARG A 301 42.29 12.29 35.30
CA ARG A 301 40.98 12.39 34.63
C ARG A 301 40.93 11.63 33.31
N ALA A 302 42.00 11.65 32.50
CA ALA A 302 42.07 10.88 31.27
C ALA A 302 42.09 9.36 31.53
N GLU A 303 42.77 8.90 32.59
CA GLU A 303 42.77 7.51 33.05
C GLU A 303 41.38 7.07 33.56
N GLU A 304 40.64 7.96 34.25
CA GLU A 304 39.25 7.72 34.64
C GLU A 304 38.34 7.59 33.40
N LEU A 305 38.47 8.50 32.42
CA LEU A 305 37.72 8.46 31.16
C LEU A 305 38.06 7.24 30.31
N ALA A 306 39.29 6.74 30.37
CA ALA A 306 39.69 5.47 29.76
C ALA A 306 38.96 4.26 30.36
N GLN A 307 38.32 4.39 31.52
CA GLN A 307 37.46 3.36 32.13
C GLN A 307 35.95 3.61 31.98
N ASP A 308 35.50 4.77 31.49
CA ASP A 308 34.07 5.01 31.22
C ASP A 308 33.58 4.05 30.11
N ASN A 309 32.32 3.63 30.21
CA ASN A 309 31.63 2.82 29.20
C ASN A 309 31.17 3.69 28.01
N ASN A 310 30.95 4.99 28.21
CA ASN A 310 30.47 5.89 27.16
C ASN A 310 31.63 6.45 26.31
N SER A 311 32.05 5.68 25.31
CA SER A 311 33.15 6.04 24.39
C SER A 311 33.03 7.44 23.75
N ASN A 312 31.81 7.85 23.39
CA ASN A 312 31.58 9.16 22.75
C ASN A 312 31.72 10.33 23.74
N ARG A 313 31.27 10.15 24.99
CA ARG A 313 31.48 11.12 26.07
C ARG A 313 32.95 11.20 26.46
N ALA A 314 33.59 10.05 26.64
CA ALA A 314 35.01 9.96 27.00
C ALA A 314 35.89 10.70 26.00
N PHE A 315 35.62 10.56 24.69
CA PHE A 315 36.33 11.28 23.64
C PHE A 315 36.11 12.81 23.71
N ARG A 316 34.88 13.29 23.92
CA ARG A 316 34.61 14.74 24.06
C ARG A 316 35.28 15.36 25.29
N GLU A 317 35.26 14.66 26.43
CA GLU A 317 35.99 15.14 27.62
C GLU A 317 37.52 15.08 27.38
N LEU A 318 38.03 14.05 26.69
CA LEU A 318 39.45 13.96 26.30
C LEU A 318 39.88 15.10 25.36
N GLN A 319 39.06 15.48 24.38
CA GLN A 319 39.31 16.63 23.50
C GLN A 319 39.53 17.92 24.29
N ALA A 320 38.66 18.18 25.29
CA ALA A 320 38.79 19.32 26.18
C ALA A 320 40.07 19.25 27.04
N LEU A 321 40.41 18.05 27.56
CA LEU A 321 41.67 17.84 28.27
C LEU A 321 42.90 18.10 27.38
N HIS A 322 42.87 17.69 26.11
CA HIS A 322 43.93 17.97 25.12
C HIS A 322 44.08 19.48 24.88
N LYS A 323 42.95 20.21 24.78
CA LYS A 323 42.95 21.66 24.64
C LYS A 323 43.57 22.36 25.86
N ILE A 324 43.17 21.98 27.08
CA ILE A 324 43.74 22.54 28.33
C ILE A 324 45.24 22.21 28.41
N TRP A 325 45.64 20.98 28.09
CA TRP A 325 47.04 20.55 28.05
C TRP A 325 47.91 21.39 27.11
N LYS A 326 47.38 21.76 25.94
CA LYS A 326 48.09 22.50 24.89
C LYS A 326 48.03 24.02 25.03
N GLU A 327 46.89 24.59 25.40
CA GLU A 327 46.67 26.05 25.39
C GLU A 327 46.79 26.68 26.80
N GLU A 328 46.58 25.92 27.87
CA GLU A 328 46.56 26.45 29.24
C GLU A 328 47.76 26.08 30.12
N LEU A 329 48.43 24.96 29.85
CA LEU A 329 49.49 24.45 30.73
C LEU A 329 50.89 24.61 30.13
N GLY A 330 51.79 25.25 30.90
CA GLY A 330 53.16 25.48 30.48
C GLY A 330 54.07 24.24 30.54
N PRO A 331 55.38 24.43 30.32
CA PRO A 331 56.37 23.38 30.49
C PRO A 331 56.46 22.88 31.95
N VAL A 332 57.03 21.68 32.10
CA VAL A 332 57.41 21.07 33.38
C VAL A 332 58.91 20.79 33.40
N GLU A 333 59.46 20.47 34.57
CA GLU A 333 60.85 20.04 34.75
C GLU A 333 61.24 18.94 33.74
N ARG A 334 62.41 19.10 33.10
CA ARG A 334 62.86 18.24 31.99
C ARG A 334 62.82 16.74 32.35
N GLU A 335 63.20 16.39 33.58
CA GLU A 335 63.25 15.00 34.08
C GLU A 335 61.87 14.31 34.15
N ARG A 336 60.78 15.05 34.42
CA ARG A 336 59.42 14.48 34.49
C ARG A 336 58.59 14.72 33.23
N ARG A 337 59.13 15.41 32.23
CA ARG A 337 58.43 15.73 30.97
C ARG A 337 58.03 14.46 30.22
N GLU A 338 58.98 13.54 30.03
CA GLU A 338 58.76 12.30 29.27
C GLU A 338 57.77 11.38 29.99
N GLU A 339 57.95 11.12 31.29
CA GLU A 339 57.04 10.30 32.10
C GLU A 339 55.58 10.81 32.06
N ILE A 340 55.40 12.13 32.20
CA ILE A 340 54.08 12.78 32.17
C ILE A 340 53.45 12.69 30.78
N TRP A 341 54.25 12.84 29.73
CA TRP A 341 53.80 12.67 28.36
C TRP A 341 53.41 11.23 28.03
N GLU A 342 54.22 10.24 28.42
CA GLU A 342 53.94 8.82 28.19
C GLU A 342 52.65 8.38 28.86
N ARG A 343 52.40 8.78 30.12
CA ARG A 343 51.14 8.47 30.82
C ARG A 343 49.92 9.08 30.12
N PHE A 344 50.01 10.35 29.72
CA PHE A 344 48.93 11.03 29.01
C PHE A 344 48.66 10.40 27.64
N SER A 345 49.71 10.12 26.87
CA SER A 345 49.62 9.43 25.57
C SER A 345 49.01 8.03 25.70
N ALA A 346 49.39 7.26 26.73
CA ALA A 346 48.83 5.93 26.99
C ALA A 346 47.32 5.99 27.31
N ALA A 347 46.89 6.93 28.16
CA ALA A 347 45.46 7.14 28.47
C ALA A 347 44.66 7.56 27.23
N THR A 348 45.19 8.51 26.46
CA THR A 348 44.63 8.95 25.17
C THR A 348 44.45 7.78 24.20
N LYS A 349 45.49 6.96 24.02
CA LYS A 349 45.46 5.79 23.14
C LYS A 349 44.41 4.76 23.58
N ALA A 350 44.29 4.48 24.88
CA ALA A 350 43.29 3.55 25.41
C ALA A 350 41.84 4.00 25.14
N ILE A 351 41.55 5.31 25.27
CA ILE A 351 40.23 5.88 24.89
C ILE A 351 40.00 5.73 23.38
N HIS A 352 41.02 5.97 22.57
CA HIS A 352 40.91 5.90 21.11
C HIS A 352 40.67 4.47 20.60
N GLU A 353 41.36 3.48 21.18
CA GLU A 353 41.17 2.05 20.88
C GLU A 353 39.74 1.61 21.24
N LYS A 354 39.23 1.95 22.43
CA LYS A 354 37.83 1.69 22.83
C LYS A 354 36.81 2.32 21.88
N ARG A 355 37.01 3.58 21.50
CA ARG A 355 36.15 4.28 20.53
C ARG A 355 36.16 3.58 19.17
N GLN A 356 37.33 3.16 18.69
CA GLN A 356 37.47 2.44 17.43
C GLN A 356 36.79 1.06 17.47
N GLU A 357 36.89 0.33 18.58
CA GLU A 357 36.19 -0.94 18.78
C GLU A 357 34.67 -0.76 18.78
N HIS A 358 34.15 0.21 19.53
CA HIS A 358 32.72 0.55 19.55
C HIS A 358 32.15 0.88 18.15
N PHE A 359 32.89 1.66 17.32
CA PHE A 359 32.48 1.92 15.95
C PHE A 359 32.56 0.68 15.05
N LYS A 360 33.58 -0.19 15.21
CA LYS A 360 33.66 -1.48 14.52
C LYS A 360 32.48 -2.41 14.87
N GLU A 361 32.00 -2.39 16.13
CA GLU A 361 30.82 -3.14 16.54
C GLU A 361 29.52 -2.57 15.95
N LEU A 362 29.38 -1.24 15.91
CA LEU A 362 28.27 -0.56 15.23
C LEU A 362 28.22 -0.87 13.73
N ASP A 363 29.37 -0.82 13.04
CA ASP A 363 29.44 -1.15 11.61
C ASP A 363 29.05 -2.62 11.37
N ARG A 364 29.54 -3.56 12.18
CA ARG A 364 29.09 -4.98 12.12
C ARG A 364 27.60 -5.15 12.37
N ALA A 365 26.99 -4.33 13.23
CA ALA A 365 25.55 -4.33 13.45
C ALA A 365 24.79 -3.77 12.23
N TYR A 366 25.30 -2.70 11.62
CA TYR A 366 24.75 -2.12 10.39
C TYR A 366 24.88 -3.06 9.19
N GLU A 367 25.96 -3.82 9.06
CA GLU A 367 26.14 -4.88 8.06
C GLU A 367 25.07 -5.98 8.21
N LYS A 368 24.79 -6.46 9.42
CA LYS A 368 23.68 -7.41 9.67
C LYS A 368 22.32 -6.81 9.31
N ASN A 369 22.09 -5.53 9.61
CA ASN A 369 20.87 -4.84 9.20
C ASN A 369 20.76 -4.73 7.67
N LEU A 370 21.89 -4.56 6.96
CA LEU A 370 21.94 -4.54 5.50
C LEU A 370 21.54 -5.90 4.91
N GLU A 371 22.07 -7.00 5.44
CA GLU A 371 21.67 -8.37 5.04
C GLU A 371 20.16 -8.58 5.22
N VAL A 372 19.61 -8.20 6.38
CA VAL A 372 18.17 -8.29 6.66
C VAL A 372 17.36 -7.45 5.67
N LYS A 373 17.76 -6.22 5.38
CA LYS A 373 17.07 -5.35 4.41
C LYS A 373 17.14 -5.89 2.98
N LEU A 374 18.28 -6.41 2.54
CA LEU A 374 18.42 -7.05 1.23
C LEU A 374 17.54 -8.31 1.13
N ALA A 375 17.47 -9.13 2.18
CA ALA A 375 16.59 -10.28 2.24
C ALA A 375 15.09 -9.91 2.23
N ILE A 376 14.72 -8.75 2.79
CA ILE A 376 13.34 -8.22 2.71
C ILE A 376 13.03 -7.73 1.29
N ILE A 377 13.95 -7.03 0.62
CA ILE A 377 13.81 -6.60 -0.78
C ILE A 377 13.58 -7.83 -1.68
N ALA A 378 14.41 -8.87 -1.55
CA ALA A 378 14.26 -10.11 -2.31
C ALA A 378 12.88 -10.77 -2.11
N LYS A 379 12.34 -10.78 -0.87
CA LYS A 379 10.99 -11.28 -0.58
C LYS A 379 9.87 -10.43 -1.20
N ILE A 380 10.08 -9.11 -1.40
CA ILE A 380 9.14 -8.24 -2.12
C ILE A 380 9.18 -8.57 -3.62
N ASP A 381 10.36 -8.80 -4.18
CA ASP A 381 10.53 -9.20 -5.58
C ASP A 381 9.90 -10.57 -5.87
N GLU A 382 10.11 -11.57 -5.01
CA GLU A 382 9.45 -12.90 -5.09
C GLU A 382 7.91 -12.77 -5.15
N VAL A 383 7.33 -11.96 -4.25
CA VAL A 383 5.87 -11.70 -4.20
C VAL A 383 5.38 -10.96 -5.45
N THR A 384 6.27 -10.22 -6.13
CA THR A 384 6.00 -9.48 -7.35
C THR A 384 6.11 -10.36 -8.61
N VAL A 385 6.92 -11.43 -8.59
CA VAL A 385 7.01 -12.39 -9.70
C VAL A 385 5.73 -13.22 -9.84
N ASP A 386 5.19 -13.72 -8.73
CA ASP A 386 3.94 -14.50 -8.69
C ASP A 386 2.74 -13.66 -9.21
N GLU A 387 2.07 -14.12 -10.27
CA GLU A 387 0.91 -13.45 -10.86
C GLU A 387 -0.41 -13.90 -10.22
N GLY A 388 -1.06 -12.99 -9.48
CA GLY A 388 -2.34 -13.26 -8.82
C GLY A 388 -3.54 -13.20 -9.77
N ASN A 389 -4.17 -14.33 -10.07
CA ASN A 389 -5.32 -14.37 -10.99
C ASN A 389 -6.67 -13.92 -10.39
N ASN A 390 -6.74 -13.54 -9.11
CA ASN A 390 -7.99 -13.09 -8.48
C ASN A 390 -7.79 -12.00 -7.41
N HIS A 391 -8.86 -11.27 -7.11
CA HIS A 391 -8.86 -10.15 -6.16
C HIS A 391 -8.39 -10.55 -4.75
N SER A 392 -8.79 -11.72 -4.24
CA SER A 392 -8.40 -12.19 -2.90
C SER A 392 -6.89 -12.46 -2.81
N ALA A 393 -6.30 -13.04 -3.86
CA ALA A 393 -4.86 -13.24 -3.96
C ALA A 393 -4.10 -11.90 -3.97
N TRP A 394 -4.59 -10.90 -4.72
CA TRP A 394 -4.02 -9.55 -4.70
C TRP A 394 -4.12 -8.88 -3.32
N GLN A 395 -5.25 -8.99 -2.63
CA GLN A 395 -5.38 -8.45 -1.26
C GLN A 395 -4.37 -9.10 -0.28
N LYS A 396 -4.17 -10.42 -0.36
CA LYS A 396 -3.15 -11.12 0.44
C LYS A 396 -1.74 -10.65 0.10
N LYS A 397 -1.42 -10.45 -1.18
CA LYS A 397 -0.10 -9.96 -1.62
C LYS A 397 0.15 -8.51 -1.17
N ILE A 398 -0.86 -7.63 -1.28
CA ILE A 398 -0.79 -6.24 -0.77
C ILE A 398 -0.46 -6.25 0.72
N LYS A 399 -1.19 -7.04 1.53
CA LYS A 399 -0.90 -7.15 2.97
C LYS A 399 0.52 -7.67 3.23
N LYS A 400 0.95 -8.73 2.54
CA LYS A 400 2.31 -9.28 2.70
C LYS A 400 3.41 -8.28 2.34
N VAL A 401 3.23 -7.46 1.29
CA VAL A 401 4.19 -6.40 0.92
C VAL A 401 4.19 -5.27 1.95
N GLU A 402 3.05 -4.90 2.52
CA GLU A 402 3.00 -3.91 3.61
C GLU A 402 3.67 -4.44 4.89
N ASP A 403 3.44 -5.70 5.25
CA ASP A 403 4.11 -6.36 6.38
C ASP A 403 5.64 -6.41 6.17
N LEU A 404 6.12 -6.62 4.94
CA LEU A 404 7.54 -6.57 4.58
C LEU A 404 8.10 -5.13 4.58
N ARG A 405 7.33 -4.15 4.11
CA ARG A 405 7.68 -2.72 4.18
C ARG A 405 7.86 -2.26 5.64
N ASN A 406 6.97 -2.66 6.53
CA ASN A 406 7.11 -2.39 7.97
C ASN A 406 8.35 -3.06 8.57
N GLN A 407 8.65 -4.31 8.18
CA GLN A 407 9.90 -4.98 8.58
C GLN A 407 11.15 -4.24 8.06
N PHE A 408 11.14 -3.69 6.85
CA PHE A 408 12.27 -2.96 6.27
C PHE A 408 12.60 -1.69 7.08
N PHE A 409 11.58 -0.94 7.53
CA PHE A 409 11.78 0.24 8.37
C PHE A 409 12.20 -0.15 9.80
N ASN A 410 11.67 -1.23 10.35
CA ASN A 410 12.03 -1.73 11.68
C ASN A 410 13.45 -2.35 11.74
N ALA A 411 14.06 -2.71 10.60
CA ALA A 411 15.39 -3.33 10.53
C ALA A 411 16.57 -2.37 10.82
N GLY A 412 16.32 -1.14 11.30
CA GLY A 412 17.38 -0.22 11.78
C GLY A 412 18.19 0.49 10.67
N LYS A 413 19.34 1.06 11.04
CA LYS A 413 20.26 1.76 10.12
C LYS A 413 21.21 0.77 9.43
N VAL A 414 21.68 1.13 8.23
CA VAL A 414 22.66 0.39 7.42
C VAL A 414 23.89 1.28 7.15
N PRO A 415 25.04 0.75 6.70
CA PRO A 415 26.25 1.55 6.54
C PRO A 415 26.03 2.67 5.52
N ILE A 416 26.49 3.88 5.85
CA ILE A 416 26.18 5.12 5.12
C ILE A 416 26.49 4.99 3.62
N LYS A 417 27.65 4.38 3.29
CA LYS A 417 28.13 4.13 1.91
C LYS A 417 27.16 3.38 1.01
N VAL A 418 26.24 2.58 1.57
CA VAL A 418 25.29 1.75 0.81
C VAL A 418 23.83 2.06 1.12
N ASN A 419 23.56 3.04 2.00
CA ASN A 419 22.22 3.39 2.44
C ASN A 419 21.32 3.84 1.27
N GLU A 420 21.81 4.76 0.44
CA GLU A 420 21.07 5.28 -0.72
C GLU A 420 20.79 4.19 -1.76
N ASN A 421 21.79 3.36 -2.11
CA ASN A 421 21.63 2.25 -3.04
C ASN A 421 20.60 1.22 -2.53
N THR A 422 20.64 0.90 -1.24
CA THR A 422 19.68 -0.02 -0.61
C THR A 422 18.26 0.56 -0.63
N TRP A 423 18.12 1.87 -0.37
CA TRP A 423 16.85 2.59 -0.46
C TRP A 423 16.32 2.66 -1.91
N ALA A 424 17.19 2.90 -2.89
CA ALA A 424 16.83 2.91 -4.31
C ALA A 424 16.30 1.53 -4.76
N LYS A 425 16.99 0.44 -4.39
CA LYS A 425 16.53 -0.94 -4.66
C LYS A 425 15.16 -1.22 -4.04
N PHE A 426 14.98 -0.90 -2.76
CA PHE A 426 13.69 -1.04 -2.08
C PHE A 426 12.57 -0.26 -2.78
N LYS A 427 12.82 1.01 -3.14
CA LYS A 427 11.85 1.83 -3.88
C LYS A 427 11.46 1.18 -5.21
N GLU A 428 12.41 0.63 -5.97
CA GLU A 428 12.10 0.03 -7.27
C GLU A 428 11.34 -1.30 -7.16
N SER A 429 11.66 -2.17 -6.18
CA SER A 429 10.86 -3.37 -5.88
C SER A 429 9.41 -3.02 -5.54
N VAL A 430 9.20 -2.01 -4.68
CA VAL A 430 7.85 -1.54 -4.31
C VAL A 430 7.14 -0.85 -5.49
N ARG A 431 7.84 -0.10 -6.34
CA ARG A 431 7.28 0.45 -7.59
C ARG A 431 6.87 -0.65 -8.56
N SER A 432 7.71 -1.67 -8.75
CA SER A 432 7.43 -2.82 -9.61
C SER A 432 6.16 -3.57 -9.17
N PHE A 433 6.04 -3.86 -7.87
CA PHE A 433 4.82 -4.42 -7.28
C PHE A 433 3.59 -3.53 -7.56
N ASN A 434 3.70 -2.23 -7.32
CA ASN A 434 2.59 -1.29 -7.53
C ASN A 434 2.21 -1.12 -9.00
N ARG A 435 3.17 -1.17 -9.94
CA ARG A 435 2.90 -1.19 -11.39
C ARG A 435 2.05 -2.41 -11.77
N LYS A 436 2.45 -3.63 -11.33
CA LYS A 436 1.67 -4.86 -11.60
C LYS A 436 0.29 -4.83 -10.94
N LYS A 437 0.19 -4.40 -9.67
CA LYS A 437 -1.08 -4.19 -8.94
C LYS A 437 -2.02 -3.27 -9.73
N ASN A 438 -1.53 -2.11 -10.14
CA ASN A 438 -2.31 -1.11 -10.86
C ASN A 438 -2.72 -1.60 -12.26
N ALA A 439 -1.85 -2.34 -12.96
CA ALA A 439 -2.19 -2.99 -14.23
C ALA A 439 -3.33 -4.00 -14.08
N PHE A 440 -3.29 -4.87 -13.06
CA PHE A 440 -4.36 -5.83 -12.77
C PHE A 440 -5.71 -5.13 -12.52
N TYR A 441 -5.75 -4.11 -11.67
CA TYR A 441 -7.00 -3.39 -11.37
C TYR A 441 -7.51 -2.55 -12.56
N LYS A 442 -6.62 -1.94 -13.36
CA LYS A 442 -6.98 -1.28 -14.63
C LYS A 442 -7.58 -2.30 -15.62
N GLY A 443 -6.99 -3.49 -15.75
CA GLY A 443 -7.49 -4.59 -16.56
C GLY A 443 -8.87 -5.08 -16.12
N LEU A 444 -9.02 -5.40 -14.83
CA LEU A 444 -10.30 -5.82 -14.23
C LEU A 444 -11.41 -4.78 -14.46
N LYS A 445 -11.12 -3.48 -14.29
CA LYS A 445 -12.06 -2.40 -14.59
C LYS A 445 -12.42 -2.39 -16.08
N LYS A 446 -11.44 -2.49 -17.00
CA LYS A 446 -11.67 -2.55 -18.45
C LYS A 446 -12.58 -3.73 -18.84
N ASP A 447 -12.38 -4.91 -18.26
CA ASP A 447 -13.21 -6.08 -18.56
C ASP A 447 -14.62 -5.99 -17.95
N GLN A 448 -14.77 -5.38 -16.77
CA GLN A 448 -16.08 -5.04 -16.22
C GLN A 448 -16.84 -4.06 -17.15
N TYR A 449 -16.17 -3.07 -17.75
CA TYR A 449 -16.79 -2.18 -18.74
C TYR A 449 -17.14 -2.90 -20.06
N LYS A 450 -16.31 -3.83 -20.55
CA LYS A 450 -16.68 -4.69 -21.70
C LYS A 450 -17.92 -5.53 -21.40
N ASN A 451 -18.00 -6.12 -20.21
CA ASN A 451 -19.17 -6.88 -19.75
C ASN A 451 -20.41 -6.00 -19.64
N LEU A 452 -20.25 -4.73 -19.24
CA LEU A 452 -21.34 -3.76 -19.17
C LEU A 452 -21.90 -3.46 -20.56
N GLN A 453 -21.04 -3.19 -21.55
CA GLN A 453 -21.48 -2.97 -22.93
C GLN A 453 -22.23 -4.18 -23.50
N LYS A 454 -21.68 -5.39 -23.35
CA LYS A 454 -22.37 -6.63 -23.76
C LYS A 454 -23.74 -6.82 -23.09
N LYS A 455 -23.86 -6.48 -21.81
CA LYS A 455 -25.15 -6.54 -21.09
C LYS A 455 -26.14 -5.46 -21.57
N LEU A 456 -25.67 -4.27 -21.90
CA LEU A 456 -26.50 -3.22 -22.52
C LEU A 456 -26.96 -3.60 -23.93
N GLU A 457 -26.13 -4.26 -24.72
CA GLU A 457 -26.50 -4.83 -26.03
C GLU A 457 -27.61 -5.88 -25.89
N LEU A 458 -27.48 -6.82 -24.95
CA LEU A 458 -28.53 -7.80 -24.66
C LEU A 458 -29.85 -7.15 -24.20
N ILE A 459 -29.78 -6.06 -23.42
CA ILE A 459 -30.97 -5.29 -23.03
C ILE A 459 -31.63 -4.66 -24.26
N LYS A 460 -30.87 -4.00 -25.13
CA LYS A 460 -31.42 -3.40 -26.37
C LYS A 460 -32.13 -4.45 -27.24
N ILE A 461 -31.55 -5.64 -27.40
CA ILE A 461 -32.17 -6.73 -28.15
C ILE A 461 -33.45 -7.23 -27.45
N ALA A 462 -33.43 -7.39 -26.12
CA ALA A 462 -34.60 -7.79 -25.36
C ALA A 462 -35.74 -6.75 -25.44
N GLU A 463 -35.42 -5.46 -25.30
CA GLU A 463 -36.37 -4.35 -25.38
C GLU A 463 -37.00 -4.22 -26.77
N ALA A 464 -36.22 -4.40 -27.84
CA ALA A 464 -36.74 -4.40 -29.22
C ALA A 464 -37.68 -5.58 -29.52
N ASN A 465 -37.54 -6.69 -28.80
CA ASN A 465 -38.32 -7.91 -29.02
C ASN A 465 -39.45 -8.13 -27.98
N LYS A 466 -39.55 -7.28 -26.95
CA LYS A 466 -40.50 -7.47 -25.82
C LYS A 466 -41.97 -7.50 -26.24
N ASP A 467 -42.30 -6.80 -27.33
CA ASP A 467 -43.66 -6.63 -27.84
C ASP A 467 -43.98 -7.54 -29.03
N SER A 468 -43.04 -8.40 -29.45
CA SER A 468 -43.19 -9.32 -30.59
C SER A 468 -44.24 -10.41 -30.32
N THR A 469 -45.16 -10.58 -31.25
CA THR A 469 -46.20 -11.61 -31.23
C THR A 469 -45.79 -12.92 -31.93
N ASP A 470 -44.63 -12.96 -32.61
CA ASP A 470 -44.04 -14.20 -33.11
C ASP A 470 -43.38 -14.97 -31.95
N PHE A 471 -44.18 -15.78 -31.26
CA PHE A 471 -43.72 -16.60 -30.16
C PHE A 471 -42.77 -17.74 -30.61
N ALA A 472 -42.83 -18.18 -31.87
CA ALA A 472 -42.01 -19.28 -32.37
C ALA A 472 -40.54 -18.87 -32.53
N VAL A 473 -40.29 -17.67 -33.06
CA VAL A 473 -38.93 -17.12 -33.22
C VAL A 473 -38.45 -16.40 -31.96
N THR A 474 -39.33 -15.65 -31.29
CA THR A 474 -38.91 -14.76 -30.20
C THR A 474 -38.66 -15.52 -28.88
N THR A 475 -39.35 -16.63 -28.59
CA THR A 475 -39.11 -17.39 -27.34
C THR A 475 -37.72 -18.04 -27.29
N PRO A 476 -37.22 -18.71 -28.35
CA PRO A 476 -35.84 -19.18 -28.41
C PRO A 476 -34.82 -18.04 -28.26
N LEU A 477 -35.05 -16.89 -28.91
CA LEU A 477 -34.17 -15.73 -28.79
C LEU A 477 -34.12 -15.20 -27.35
N MET A 478 -35.27 -14.95 -26.71
CA MET A 478 -35.32 -14.44 -25.34
C MET A 478 -34.66 -15.41 -24.33
N LYS A 479 -34.82 -16.72 -24.53
CA LYS A 479 -34.09 -17.75 -23.75
C LYS A 479 -32.58 -17.70 -23.98
N LYS A 480 -32.13 -17.48 -25.22
CA LYS A 480 -30.71 -17.30 -25.53
C LYS A 480 -30.14 -16.06 -24.84
N ILE A 481 -30.83 -14.91 -24.90
CA ILE A 481 -30.43 -13.68 -24.21
C ILE A 481 -30.31 -13.92 -22.69
N GLN A 482 -31.26 -14.66 -22.07
CA GLN A 482 -31.17 -15.05 -20.65
C GLN A 482 -30.01 -16.00 -20.32
N SER A 483 -29.58 -16.84 -21.27
CA SER A 483 -28.38 -17.66 -21.13
C SER A 483 -27.12 -16.79 -21.23
N ASP A 484 -27.00 -16.00 -22.30
CA ASP A 484 -25.86 -15.14 -22.58
C ASP A 484 -25.63 -14.11 -21.46
N TRP A 485 -26.71 -13.56 -20.88
CA TRP A 485 -26.66 -12.68 -19.71
C TRP A 485 -25.97 -13.32 -18.49
N LYS A 486 -26.20 -14.63 -18.26
CA LYS A 486 -25.59 -15.39 -17.16
C LYS A 486 -24.13 -15.76 -17.46
N GLN A 487 -23.77 -15.93 -18.73
CA GLN A 487 -22.39 -16.21 -19.16
C GLN A 487 -21.51 -14.95 -19.12
N ILE A 488 -22.07 -13.76 -19.35
CA ILE A 488 -21.32 -12.51 -19.22
C ILE A 488 -21.02 -12.25 -17.74
N GLY A 489 -19.74 -12.04 -17.43
CA GLY A 489 -19.22 -11.85 -16.07
C GLY A 489 -19.67 -10.57 -15.37
N HIS A 490 -18.97 -10.24 -14.28
CA HIS A 490 -19.31 -9.10 -13.44
C HIS A 490 -19.15 -7.76 -14.16
N VAL A 491 -19.96 -6.79 -13.71
CA VAL A 491 -20.06 -5.41 -14.19
C VAL A 491 -19.81 -4.45 -13.02
N PRO A 492 -19.52 -3.15 -13.26
CA PRO A 492 -19.31 -2.19 -12.19
C PRO A 492 -20.52 -2.13 -11.25
N ARG A 493 -20.26 -2.20 -9.93
CA ARG A 493 -21.31 -2.34 -8.90
C ARG A 493 -22.40 -1.27 -9.01
N ARG A 494 -22.03 -0.02 -9.32
CA ARG A 494 -22.95 1.12 -9.51
C ARG A 494 -24.01 0.88 -10.60
N GLU A 495 -23.64 0.22 -11.70
CA GLU A 495 -24.55 0.00 -12.84
C GLU A 495 -25.28 -1.35 -12.73
N SER A 496 -24.78 -2.30 -11.95
CA SER A 496 -25.26 -3.69 -11.91
C SER A 496 -26.76 -3.84 -11.64
N ASP A 497 -27.28 -3.16 -10.61
CA ASP A 497 -28.69 -3.23 -10.23
C ASP A 497 -29.61 -2.51 -11.23
N LYS A 498 -29.12 -1.43 -11.85
CA LYS A 498 -29.84 -0.66 -12.87
C LYS A 498 -30.06 -1.51 -14.12
N ILE A 499 -28.98 -2.08 -14.67
CA ILE A 499 -29.08 -2.93 -15.86
C ILE A 499 -29.86 -4.23 -15.58
N TRP A 500 -29.75 -4.80 -14.38
CA TRP A 500 -30.52 -5.99 -14.00
C TRP A 500 -32.02 -5.71 -13.93
N LYS A 501 -32.44 -4.57 -13.37
CA LYS A 501 -33.85 -4.14 -13.37
C LYS A 501 -34.39 -3.94 -14.78
N GLN A 502 -33.63 -3.27 -15.67
CA GLN A 502 -34.01 -3.08 -17.07
C GLN A 502 -34.14 -4.42 -17.81
N PHE A 503 -33.12 -5.28 -17.72
CA PHE A 503 -33.11 -6.60 -18.34
C PHE A 503 -34.29 -7.49 -17.87
N LYS A 504 -34.51 -7.55 -16.55
CA LYS A 504 -35.62 -8.30 -15.97
C LYS A 504 -36.97 -7.74 -16.43
N SER A 505 -37.14 -6.42 -16.48
CA SER A 505 -38.37 -5.78 -16.96
C SER A 505 -38.68 -6.15 -18.41
N ALA A 506 -37.69 -6.04 -19.31
CA ALA A 506 -37.84 -6.39 -20.72
C ALA A 506 -38.17 -7.89 -20.93
N CYS A 507 -37.50 -8.79 -20.21
CA CYS A 507 -37.81 -10.22 -20.25
C CYS A 507 -39.22 -10.51 -19.71
N ASN A 508 -39.58 -9.93 -18.56
CA ASN A 508 -40.88 -10.16 -17.93
C ASN A 508 -42.01 -9.71 -18.86
N ALA A 509 -41.97 -8.50 -19.42
CA ALA A 509 -42.99 -8.01 -20.34
C ALA A 509 -43.29 -8.97 -21.52
N TYR A 510 -42.26 -9.64 -22.05
CA TYR A 510 -42.43 -10.67 -23.08
C TYR A 510 -43.09 -11.95 -22.54
N PHE A 511 -42.59 -12.48 -21.42
CA PHE A 511 -43.11 -13.72 -20.85
C PHE A 511 -44.52 -13.56 -20.25
N ASP A 512 -44.83 -12.40 -19.70
CA ASP A 512 -46.16 -12.03 -19.20
C ASP A 512 -47.17 -12.03 -20.36
N LYS A 513 -46.85 -11.42 -21.51
CA LYS A 513 -47.66 -11.52 -22.74
C LYS A 513 -47.83 -12.95 -23.27
N LEU A 514 -46.77 -13.76 -23.23
CA LEU A 514 -46.84 -15.19 -23.59
C LEU A 514 -47.74 -15.98 -22.61
N HIS A 515 -47.72 -15.61 -21.33
CA HIS A 515 -48.58 -16.21 -20.30
C HIS A 515 -50.04 -15.76 -20.45
N GLU A 516 -50.32 -14.48 -20.72
CA GLU A 516 -51.65 -13.95 -21.05
C GLU A 516 -52.23 -14.67 -22.26
N SER A 517 -51.47 -14.80 -23.35
CA SER A 517 -51.89 -15.53 -24.56
C SER A 517 -52.29 -16.97 -24.25
N LYS A 518 -51.47 -17.71 -23.48
CA LYS A 518 -51.78 -19.10 -23.07
C LYS A 518 -52.93 -19.21 -22.07
N ASN A 519 -53.05 -18.27 -21.13
CA ASN A 519 -54.13 -18.25 -20.15
C ASN A 519 -55.46 -17.91 -20.81
N ALA A 520 -55.47 -17.05 -21.85
CA ALA A 520 -56.64 -16.81 -22.67
C ALA A 520 -57.10 -18.08 -23.41
N THR A 521 -56.17 -18.88 -23.95
CA THR A 521 -56.50 -20.20 -24.53
C THR A 521 -57.08 -21.19 -23.51
N ASN A 522 -56.62 -21.14 -22.25
CA ASN A 522 -57.00 -22.08 -21.20
C ASN A 522 -58.15 -21.60 -20.30
N LYS A 523 -58.78 -20.46 -20.60
CA LYS A 523 -59.78 -19.83 -19.71
C LYS A 523 -60.96 -20.76 -19.41
N GLU A 524 -61.49 -21.44 -20.43
CA GLU A 524 -62.60 -22.40 -20.29
C GLU A 524 -62.25 -23.58 -19.38
N GLU A 525 -61.00 -24.07 -19.46
CA GLU A 525 -60.53 -25.15 -18.58
C GLU A 525 -60.39 -24.67 -17.12
N ILE A 526 -59.94 -23.43 -16.90
CA ILE A 526 -59.81 -22.84 -15.55
C ILE A 526 -61.18 -22.66 -14.91
N GLU A 527 -62.18 -22.15 -15.64
CA GLU A 527 -63.56 -22.04 -15.14
C GLU A 527 -64.16 -23.42 -14.80
N ALA A 528 -63.79 -24.48 -15.56
CA ALA A 528 -64.18 -25.85 -15.24
C ALA A 528 -63.49 -26.39 -13.97
N PHE A 529 -62.25 -25.98 -13.67
CA PHE A 529 -61.56 -26.31 -12.41
C PHE A 529 -62.24 -25.68 -11.18
N GLU A 530 -62.67 -24.44 -11.28
CA GLU A 530 -63.34 -23.71 -10.18
C GLU A 530 -64.72 -24.32 -9.87
N LYS A 531 -65.55 -24.54 -10.90
CA LYS A 531 -66.85 -25.23 -10.76
C LYS A 531 -66.71 -26.61 -10.13
N LYS A 532 -65.67 -27.37 -10.51
CA LYS A 532 -65.34 -28.67 -9.88
C LYS A 532 -64.86 -28.54 -8.44
N SER A 533 -64.09 -27.50 -8.11
CA SER A 533 -63.62 -27.27 -6.74
C SER A 533 -64.78 -26.97 -5.79
N ALA A 534 -65.71 -26.09 -6.20
CA ALA A 534 -66.92 -25.77 -5.45
C ALA A 534 -67.82 -27.00 -5.21
N LEU A 535 -67.95 -27.88 -6.22
CA LEU A 535 -68.71 -29.13 -6.08
C LEU A 535 -68.12 -30.05 -5.00
N ILE A 536 -66.79 -30.18 -4.94
CA ILE A 536 -66.12 -30.97 -3.88
C ILE A 536 -66.34 -30.37 -2.49
N GLU A 537 -66.41 -29.05 -2.35
CA GLU A 537 -66.69 -28.40 -1.08
C GLU A 537 -68.14 -28.61 -0.64
N GLY A 538 -69.10 -28.46 -1.54
CA GLY A 538 -70.51 -28.77 -1.27
C GLY A 538 -70.75 -30.23 -0.87
N MET A 539 -69.96 -31.18 -1.39
CA MET A 539 -70.03 -32.58 -0.98
C MET A 539 -69.58 -32.85 0.47
N LYS A 540 -68.72 -32.00 1.05
CA LYS A 540 -68.25 -32.18 2.44
C LYS A 540 -69.30 -31.79 3.48
N SER A 541 -70.28 -30.97 3.10
CA SER A 541 -71.37 -30.50 3.98
C SER A 541 -72.64 -31.35 3.91
N ILE A 542 -72.61 -32.50 3.22
CA ILE A 542 -73.75 -33.41 3.14
C ILE A 542 -73.93 -34.12 4.48
N THR A 543 -75.13 -34.02 5.07
CA THR A 543 -75.55 -34.83 6.22
C THR A 543 -76.47 -35.95 5.76
N PHE A 544 -76.23 -37.16 6.26
CA PHE A 544 -77.00 -38.34 5.86
C PHE A 544 -78.29 -38.50 6.67
N THR A 545 -79.35 -38.95 5.99
CA THR A 545 -80.63 -39.31 6.63
C THR A 545 -80.71 -40.81 6.89
N ASN A 546 -81.69 -41.28 7.68
CA ASN A 546 -81.83 -42.71 8.00
C ASN A 546 -82.22 -43.60 6.79
N ASP A 547 -82.58 -43.03 5.63
CA ASP A 547 -82.84 -43.82 4.42
C ASP A 547 -81.58 -43.98 3.55
N LYS A 548 -81.03 -45.21 3.56
CA LYS A 548 -79.89 -45.58 2.72
C LYS A 548 -80.17 -45.42 1.22
N LYS A 549 -81.42 -45.50 0.74
CA LYS A 549 -81.75 -45.32 -0.70
C LYS A 549 -81.69 -43.86 -1.13
N SER A 550 -82.27 -42.94 -0.36
CA SER A 550 -82.20 -41.49 -0.59
C SER A 550 -80.75 -41.00 -0.63
N ASN A 551 -79.93 -41.39 0.35
CA ASN A 551 -78.52 -41.01 0.42
C ASN A 551 -77.71 -41.50 -0.81
N LEU A 552 -77.98 -42.72 -1.29
CA LEU A 552 -77.36 -43.26 -2.51
C LEU A 552 -77.79 -42.53 -3.80
N LYS A 553 -78.95 -41.85 -3.80
CA LYS A 553 -79.38 -41.01 -4.92
C LYS A 553 -78.62 -39.69 -4.95
N LEU A 554 -78.48 -39.01 -3.81
CA LEU A 554 -77.71 -37.77 -3.68
C LEU A 554 -76.26 -37.94 -4.17
N ILE A 555 -75.58 -39.04 -3.78
CA ILE A 555 -74.21 -39.32 -4.24
C ILE A 555 -74.15 -39.47 -5.78
N LYS A 556 -75.17 -40.05 -6.42
CA LYS A 556 -75.23 -40.14 -7.89
C LYS A 556 -75.44 -38.78 -8.56
N GLU A 557 -76.32 -37.94 -8.01
CA GLU A 557 -76.58 -36.59 -8.52
C GLU A 557 -75.28 -35.74 -8.51
N HIS A 558 -74.46 -35.84 -7.46
CA HIS A 558 -73.14 -35.19 -7.42
C HIS A 558 -72.14 -35.76 -8.44
N ILE A 559 -72.19 -37.07 -8.75
CA ILE A 559 -71.36 -37.70 -9.80
C ILE A 559 -71.78 -37.22 -11.19
N GLU A 560 -73.08 -37.05 -11.44
CA GLU A 560 -73.60 -36.53 -12.72
C GLU A 560 -73.26 -35.04 -12.90
N ALA A 561 -73.46 -34.23 -11.86
CA ALA A 561 -73.05 -32.82 -11.87
C ALA A 561 -71.53 -32.66 -12.09
N TRP A 562 -70.70 -33.56 -11.55
CA TRP A 562 -69.25 -33.57 -11.80
C TRP A 562 -68.89 -33.90 -13.25
N LYS A 563 -69.62 -34.84 -13.88
CA LYS A 563 -69.44 -35.23 -15.30
C LYS A 563 -69.85 -34.10 -16.26
N ALA A 564 -70.88 -33.33 -15.91
CA ALA A 564 -71.36 -32.21 -16.72
C ALA A 564 -70.36 -31.04 -16.82
N ILE A 565 -69.45 -30.90 -15.86
CA ILE A 565 -68.40 -29.87 -15.89
C ILE A 565 -67.23 -30.36 -16.78
N GLY A 566 -66.81 -29.51 -17.73
CA GLY A 566 -65.82 -29.81 -18.77
C GLY A 566 -64.40 -30.17 -18.31
N HIS A 567 -63.47 -30.28 -19.26
CA HIS A 567 -62.10 -30.71 -18.95
C HIS A 567 -61.34 -29.66 -18.12
N VAL A 568 -60.39 -30.14 -17.31
CA VAL A 568 -59.60 -29.36 -16.34
C VAL A 568 -58.15 -29.29 -16.83
N PRO A 569 -57.40 -28.19 -16.59
CA PRO A 569 -56.02 -28.08 -17.04
C PRO A 569 -55.17 -29.24 -16.56
N TYR A 570 -54.26 -29.73 -17.40
CA TYR A 570 -53.48 -30.95 -17.13
C TYR A 570 -52.76 -30.90 -15.76
N ASN A 571 -52.20 -29.75 -15.40
CA ASN A 571 -51.54 -29.50 -14.12
C ASN A 571 -52.49 -29.47 -12.89
N LYS A 572 -53.80 -29.37 -13.10
CA LYS A 572 -54.86 -29.35 -12.07
C LYS A 572 -55.70 -30.62 -12.02
N ARG A 573 -55.45 -31.60 -12.90
CA ARG A 573 -56.16 -32.90 -13.00
C ARG A 573 -56.18 -33.73 -11.70
N SER A 574 -55.31 -33.41 -10.72
CA SER A 574 -55.34 -33.97 -9.37
C SER A 574 -56.67 -33.75 -8.64
N ILE A 575 -57.48 -32.79 -9.06
CA ILE A 575 -58.83 -32.57 -8.54
C ILE A 575 -59.74 -33.79 -8.72
N ASN A 576 -59.57 -34.58 -9.79
CA ASN A 576 -60.31 -35.82 -10.00
C ASN A 576 -60.02 -36.85 -8.89
N LYS A 577 -58.80 -36.88 -8.34
CA LYS A 577 -58.47 -37.74 -7.19
C LYS A 577 -59.14 -37.25 -5.90
N LYS A 578 -59.23 -35.93 -5.71
CA LYS A 578 -59.93 -35.33 -4.56
C LYS A 578 -61.44 -35.60 -4.62
N PHE A 579 -62.04 -35.52 -5.80
CA PHE A 579 -63.44 -35.90 -6.03
C PHE A 579 -63.69 -37.37 -5.68
N ASN A 580 -62.89 -38.29 -6.23
CA ASN A 580 -63.01 -39.71 -5.93
C ASN A 580 -62.88 -39.99 -4.43
N LYS A 581 -61.91 -39.36 -3.74
CA LYS A 581 -61.78 -39.51 -2.28
C LYS A 581 -63.00 -38.97 -1.53
N ALA A 582 -63.56 -37.82 -1.89
CA ALA A 582 -64.76 -37.30 -1.24
C ALA A 582 -65.96 -38.25 -1.42
N ILE A 583 -66.10 -38.86 -2.60
CA ILE A 583 -67.10 -39.90 -2.87
C ILE A 583 -66.81 -41.18 -2.06
N ASP A 584 -65.55 -41.58 -1.89
CA ASP A 584 -65.15 -42.71 -1.04
C ASP A 584 -65.50 -42.47 0.44
N ASP A 585 -65.19 -41.27 0.95
CA ASP A 585 -65.48 -40.87 2.33
C ASP A 585 -67.01 -40.85 2.59
N LEU A 586 -67.81 -40.37 1.62
CA LEU A 586 -69.28 -40.43 1.65
C LEU A 586 -69.83 -41.86 1.61
N TYR A 587 -69.24 -42.77 0.83
CA TYR A 587 -69.64 -44.18 0.82
C TYR A 587 -69.30 -44.91 2.12
N ASN A 588 -68.16 -44.60 2.74
CA ASN A 588 -67.74 -45.21 4.00
C ASN A 588 -68.68 -44.86 5.17
N GLN A 589 -69.27 -43.66 5.17
CA GLN A 589 -70.23 -43.20 6.19
C GLN A 589 -71.60 -43.90 6.13
N LEU A 590 -71.91 -44.63 5.06
CA LEU A 590 -73.21 -45.30 4.86
C LEU A 590 -73.28 -46.74 5.41
N ASP A 591 -72.19 -47.22 6.02
CA ASP A 591 -72.04 -48.59 6.53
C ASP A 591 -72.48 -49.62 5.49
N ILE A 592 -71.82 -49.57 4.34
CA ILE A 592 -71.98 -50.46 3.18
C ILE A 592 -70.71 -51.32 3.11
N SER A 593 -70.84 -52.61 2.80
CA SER A 593 -69.67 -53.49 2.80
C SER A 593 -68.57 -53.01 1.83
N LYS A 594 -67.30 -53.29 2.17
CA LYS A 594 -66.14 -52.95 1.32
C LYS A 594 -66.26 -53.54 -0.09
N LYS A 595 -66.96 -54.68 -0.22
CA LYS A 595 -67.27 -55.34 -1.49
C LYS A 595 -68.32 -54.57 -2.29
N GLU A 596 -69.45 -54.20 -1.68
CA GLU A 596 -70.52 -53.45 -2.34
C GLU A 596 -70.10 -52.03 -2.72
N THR A 597 -69.33 -51.34 -1.88
CA THR A 597 -68.78 -50.01 -2.21
C THR A 597 -67.85 -50.07 -3.41
N GLU A 598 -66.91 -51.02 -3.47
CA GLU A 598 -66.08 -51.26 -4.66
C GLU A 598 -66.91 -51.56 -5.91
N LEU A 599 -67.96 -52.37 -5.78
CA LEU A 599 -68.88 -52.72 -6.87
C LEU A 599 -69.76 -51.55 -7.34
N LEU A 600 -70.14 -50.62 -6.45
CA LEU A 600 -70.89 -49.41 -6.78
C LEU A 600 -70.01 -48.37 -7.47
N LYS A 601 -68.79 -48.13 -6.96
CA LYS A 601 -67.77 -47.31 -7.63
C LYS A 601 -67.47 -47.85 -9.02
N TYR A 602 -67.36 -49.18 -9.14
CA TYR A 602 -67.10 -49.83 -10.42
C TYR A 602 -68.25 -49.67 -11.43
N ASN A 603 -69.51 -49.72 -10.98
CA ASN A 603 -70.66 -49.39 -11.85
C ASN A 603 -70.60 -47.93 -12.34
N SER A 604 -70.30 -46.97 -11.46
CA SER A 604 -70.16 -45.55 -11.84
C SER A 604 -68.97 -45.31 -12.79
N LYS A 605 -67.91 -46.12 -12.68
CA LYS A 605 -66.79 -46.15 -13.63
C LYS A 605 -67.23 -46.72 -14.98
N LEU A 606 -67.90 -47.88 -15.00
CA LEU A 606 -68.39 -48.52 -16.23
C LEU A 606 -69.34 -47.63 -17.05
N THR A 607 -70.29 -46.94 -16.41
CA THR A 607 -71.16 -45.96 -17.11
C THR A 607 -70.42 -44.74 -17.67
N THR A 608 -69.13 -44.61 -17.41
CA THR A 608 -68.26 -43.57 -17.99
C THR A 608 -67.35 -44.12 -19.10
N LEU A 609 -67.04 -45.43 -19.06
CA LEU A 609 -66.27 -46.09 -20.13
C LEU A 609 -67.17 -46.63 -21.25
N SER A 610 -68.45 -46.93 -20.98
CA SER A 610 -69.40 -47.47 -21.96
C SER A 610 -69.69 -46.53 -23.15
N THR A 611 -69.23 -45.27 -23.09
CA THR A 611 -69.28 -44.31 -24.21
C THR A 611 -68.15 -44.48 -25.23
N ASP A 612 -67.09 -45.25 -24.93
CA ASP A 612 -65.99 -45.54 -25.86
C ASP A 612 -65.59 -47.02 -25.79
N GLN A 613 -65.88 -47.76 -26.87
CA GLN A 613 -65.58 -49.19 -26.98
C GLN A 613 -64.10 -49.51 -26.72
N ARG A 614 -63.18 -48.66 -27.18
CA ARG A 614 -61.74 -48.88 -27.00
C ARG A 614 -61.32 -48.74 -25.54
N SER A 615 -61.96 -47.83 -24.80
CA SER A 615 -61.76 -47.70 -23.36
C SER A 615 -62.32 -48.90 -22.60
N LEU A 616 -63.49 -49.42 -22.99
CA LEU A 616 -64.03 -50.69 -22.47
C LEU A 616 -63.06 -51.87 -22.69
N ASP A 617 -62.53 -52.03 -23.90
CA ASP A 617 -61.56 -53.09 -24.25
C ASP A 617 -60.28 -53.01 -23.42
N ASN A 618 -59.75 -51.81 -23.22
CA ASN A 618 -58.56 -51.60 -22.38
C ASN A 618 -58.83 -51.95 -20.91
N GLU A 619 -59.99 -51.59 -20.36
CA GLU A 619 -60.37 -51.91 -18.98
C GLU A 619 -60.65 -53.42 -18.79
N HIS A 620 -61.33 -54.05 -19.75
CA HIS A 620 -61.57 -55.49 -19.78
C HIS A 620 -60.25 -56.28 -19.81
N ASN A 621 -59.30 -55.88 -20.66
CA ASN A 621 -57.97 -56.48 -20.72
C ASN A 621 -57.14 -56.22 -19.45
N PHE A 622 -57.23 -55.01 -18.88
CA PHE A 622 -56.60 -54.68 -17.60
C PHE A 622 -57.11 -55.56 -16.46
N ILE A 623 -58.42 -55.81 -16.39
CA ILE A 623 -59.04 -56.67 -15.36
C ILE A 623 -58.64 -58.13 -15.55
N ARG A 624 -58.62 -58.65 -16.78
CA ARG A 624 -58.09 -60.00 -17.04
C ARG A 624 -56.66 -60.11 -16.55
N LYS A 625 -55.78 -59.19 -16.97
CA LYS A 625 -54.40 -59.17 -16.50
C LYS A 625 -54.30 -59.09 -14.98
N LYS A 626 -55.12 -58.29 -14.30
CA LYS A 626 -55.12 -58.22 -12.83
C LYS A 626 -55.59 -59.50 -12.14
N ILE A 627 -56.52 -60.24 -12.75
CA ILE A 627 -56.93 -61.57 -12.29
C ILE A 627 -55.79 -62.58 -12.51
N ASP A 628 -55.11 -62.51 -13.65
CA ASP A 628 -53.99 -63.41 -13.97
C ASP A 628 -52.76 -63.13 -13.10
N ASP A 629 -52.42 -61.84 -12.86
CA ASP A 629 -51.40 -61.39 -11.91
C ASP A 629 -51.70 -61.93 -10.50
N LEU A 630 -52.93 -61.74 -9.99
CA LEU A 630 -53.34 -62.24 -8.66
C LEU A 630 -53.34 -63.77 -8.57
N LYS A 631 -53.72 -64.48 -9.64
CA LYS A 631 -53.60 -65.95 -9.71
C LYS A 631 -52.13 -66.38 -9.69
N GLY A 632 -51.26 -65.64 -10.36
CA GLY A 632 -49.81 -65.83 -10.30
C GLY A 632 -49.24 -65.61 -8.89
N GLU A 633 -49.61 -64.52 -8.23
CA GLU A 633 -49.22 -64.20 -6.84
C GLU A 633 -49.72 -65.27 -5.85
N ILE A 634 -50.98 -65.71 -5.95
CA ILE A 634 -51.53 -66.81 -5.14
C ILE A 634 -50.74 -68.09 -5.37
N ASN A 635 -50.55 -68.50 -6.64
CA ASN A 635 -49.80 -69.71 -6.97
C ASN A 635 -48.34 -69.63 -6.49
N GLN A 636 -47.71 -68.45 -6.55
CA GLN A 636 -46.34 -68.26 -6.05
C GLN A 636 -46.29 -68.35 -4.53
N LEU A 637 -47.24 -67.75 -3.80
CA LEU A 637 -47.31 -67.86 -2.34
C LEU A 637 -47.64 -69.29 -1.90
N GLU A 638 -48.53 -70.00 -2.60
CA GLU A 638 -48.86 -71.42 -2.35
C GLU A 638 -47.66 -72.34 -2.65
N ASN A 639 -46.93 -72.12 -3.75
CA ASN A 639 -45.70 -72.85 -4.04
C ASN A 639 -44.58 -72.53 -3.03
N ASN A 640 -44.43 -71.26 -2.61
CA ASN A 640 -43.49 -70.87 -1.56
C ASN A 640 -43.82 -71.58 -0.24
N LEU A 641 -45.11 -71.76 0.08
CA LEU A 641 -45.59 -72.53 1.22
C LEU A 641 -45.11 -74.00 1.19
N GLN A 642 -45.02 -74.62 0.01
CA GLN A 642 -44.49 -75.98 -0.13
C GLN A 642 -43.01 -76.11 0.22
N PHE A 643 -42.21 -75.03 0.13
CA PHE A 643 -40.82 -75.03 0.60
C PHE A 643 -40.68 -74.93 2.13
N PHE A 644 -41.75 -74.59 2.85
CA PHE A 644 -41.79 -74.57 4.32
C PHE A 644 -42.28 -75.89 4.93
N SER A 645 -42.22 -77.01 4.20
CA SER A 645 -42.74 -78.34 4.59
C SER A 645 -42.24 -78.93 5.92
N ASN A 646 -41.19 -78.34 6.52
CA ASN A 646 -40.62 -78.74 7.82
C ASN A 646 -40.83 -77.68 8.92
N VAL A 647 -41.74 -76.72 8.72
CA VAL A 647 -42.05 -75.63 9.66
C VAL A 647 -43.52 -75.73 10.08
N GLU A 648 -43.81 -75.62 11.38
CA GLU A 648 -45.20 -75.65 11.87
C GLU A 648 -46.00 -74.41 11.44
N ASP A 649 -47.29 -74.60 11.15
CA ASP A 649 -48.22 -73.57 10.65
C ASP A 649 -48.38 -72.34 11.57
N ASP A 650 -48.04 -72.46 12.87
CA ASP A 650 -48.10 -71.33 13.82
C ASP A 650 -46.83 -70.43 13.79
N ASN A 651 -45.86 -70.73 12.94
CA ASN A 651 -44.77 -69.80 12.66
C ASN A 651 -45.35 -68.47 12.13
N PRO A 652 -45.02 -67.30 12.73
CA PRO A 652 -45.54 -66.00 12.30
C PRO A 652 -45.42 -65.73 10.81
N LEU A 653 -44.35 -66.22 10.16
CA LEU A 653 -44.10 -66.02 8.73
C LEU A 653 -45.04 -66.87 7.85
N VAL A 654 -45.33 -68.12 8.26
CA VAL A 654 -46.27 -69.01 7.57
C VAL A 654 -47.70 -68.48 7.73
N LYS A 655 -48.04 -68.02 8.93
CA LYS A 655 -49.32 -67.37 9.26
C LYS A 655 -49.56 -66.08 8.45
N GLU A 656 -48.53 -65.26 8.25
CA GLU A 656 -48.58 -64.09 7.37
C GLU A 656 -48.78 -64.48 5.90
N VAL A 657 -48.11 -65.52 5.41
CA VAL A 657 -48.31 -66.03 4.05
C VAL A 657 -49.76 -66.53 3.85
N HIS A 658 -50.33 -67.28 4.80
CA HIS A 658 -51.74 -67.69 4.74
C HIS A 658 -52.70 -66.50 4.74
N GLN A 659 -52.50 -65.50 5.61
CA GLN A 659 -53.32 -64.29 5.62
C GLN A 659 -53.21 -63.51 4.30
N ASN A 660 -52.04 -63.48 3.68
CA ASN A 660 -51.87 -62.86 2.37
C ASN A 660 -52.57 -63.66 1.27
N ILE A 661 -52.47 -65.00 1.24
CA ILE A 661 -53.23 -65.85 0.32
C ILE A 661 -54.75 -65.62 0.47
N GLU A 662 -55.28 -65.53 1.69
CA GLU A 662 -56.70 -65.20 1.92
C GLU A 662 -57.07 -63.80 1.42
N ARG A 663 -56.20 -62.80 1.63
CA ARG A 663 -56.41 -61.43 1.09
C ARG A 663 -56.44 -61.45 -0.44
N HIS A 664 -55.47 -62.08 -1.09
CA HIS A 664 -55.43 -62.18 -2.55
C HIS A 664 -56.62 -62.97 -3.10
N LYS A 665 -57.08 -64.04 -2.43
CA LYS A 665 -58.32 -64.77 -2.80
C LYS A 665 -59.57 -63.91 -2.67
N ASN A 666 -59.69 -63.10 -1.62
CA ASN A 666 -60.80 -62.15 -1.46
C ASN A 666 -60.78 -61.05 -2.52
N ASP A 667 -59.61 -60.47 -2.82
CA ASP A 667 -59.47 -59.46 -3.88
C ASP A 667 -59.76 -60.05 -5.27
N LEU A 668 -59.32 -61.29 -5.54
CA LEU A 668 -59.61 -62.02 -6.77
C LEU A 668 -61.13 -62.17 -7.00
N LEU A 669 -61.92 -62.50 -5.96
CA LEU A 669 -63.38 -62.55 -6.06
C LEU A 669 -63.98 -61.19 -6.46
N ILE A 670 -63.44 -60.08 -5.94
CA ILE A 670 -63.87 -58.72 -6.32
C ILE A 670 -63.53 -58.44 -7.78
N TRP A 671 -62.33 -58.81 -8.26
CA TRP A 671 -61.95 -58.62 -9.66
C TRP A 671 -62.73 -59.51 -10.63
N GLU A 672 -63.07 -60.75 -10.25
CA GLU A 672 -63.93 -61.63 -11.05
C GLU A 672 -65.38 -61.11 -11.14
N GLU A 673 -65.92 -60.51 -10.08
CA GLU A 673 -67.22 -59.82 -10.14
C GLU A 673 -67.16 -58.52 -10.94
N LYS A 674 -66.07 -57.75 -10.86
CA LYS A 674 -65.83 -56.61 -11.76
C LYS A 674 -65.79 -57.08 -13.21
N LEU A 675 -65.09 -58.18 -13.53
CA LEU A 675 -65.06 -58.78 -14.87
C LEU A 675 -66.45 -59.21 -15.36
N LYS A 676 -67.25 -59.86 -14.51
CA LYS A 676 -68.65 -60.22 -14.82
C LYS A 676 -69.48 -58.98 -15.18
N LYS A 677 -69.29 -57.88 -14.46
CA LYS A 677 -69.96 -56.60 -14.76
C LYS A 677 -69.48 -55.96 -16.05
N VAL A 678 -68.18 -55.99 -16.38
CA VAL A 678 -67.72 -55.47 -17.69
C VAL A 678 -68.37 -56.23 -18.84
N LYS A 679 -68.46 -57.56 -18.72
CA LYS A 679 -69.09 -58.45 -19.70
C LYS A 679 -70.60 -58.22 -19.88
N GLN A 680 -71.26 -57.39 -19.07
CA GLN A 680 -72.65 -56.96 -19.26
C GLN A 680 -72.79 -55.72 -20.15
N TYR A 681 -71.66 -55.08 -20.53
CA TYR A 681 -71.59 -53.96 -21.46
C TYR A 681 -71.01 -54.37 -22.84
N TYR A 682 -70.83 -55.68 -23.05
CA TYR A 682 -70.53 -56.33 -24.34
C TYR A 682 -71.76 -57.14 -24.78
#